data_AF-A0A953USU2-F1
#
_entry.id   AF-A0A953USU2-F1
#
_cell.length_a   1.000
_cell.length_b   1.000
_cell.length_c   1.000
_cell.angle_alpha   90.00
_cell.angle_beta   90.00
_cell.angle_gamma   90.00
#
_symmetry.space_group_name_H-M   'P 1'
#
loop_
_entity.id
_entity.type
_entity.pdbx_description
1 polymer ?
#
loop_
_entity_poly.entity_id
_entity_poly.type
_entity_poly.pdbx_seq_one_letter_code
_entity_poly.pdbx_strand_id
1 'polypeptide(L)'
;MPTRSSRHKTVILAAGKDALDADGSSIMLSRLGDRSVLECVIENAQELVPPEDITIVVGYRREDVRSHLGSGYHYVVQESQLGTGHAVLQAARHLRDFNGSLLILYGDTPLFRPASIRGLLNRHNLKKADLTLLTAVLNRPLPYGRIIRDAAGRIMDIIEDIEASPEVRQIRECNVGAYVVDRSVIFAALEKLSPSPRDGDYRLTDCVHQLIRAGLRVESYRIYDPDEVPGINSAQDLAQAEFILQKRLFRPRRQEERNLVTFGTGGWRAIIGEGFTMHNVRRLSQALANEVTRLGAEDRGVIVGYDRRFLSRQAAEASAEVFGGNNIHTVLLNEDAPTPLLTYATAARAAAYGLVFTASHNPPEWNGLKVFRSDGALLLDRETQRIEAETNALTPDDVIKLELDLALDSGIVQRGDFTNDYVDAVEALIDLQAIRNAGLKVIVDPMYGVGQLTLGTVLTEARCRVTFIHERHNPLFGGRSPAPNPEALRLLTSTMRDDGYDLGLAMDGDADRIAIVDELGEYISTNDVLLLLYWYLHEVRGERGGVVRNLATSHLLDRLAHRLGEECYEVPVGFKHIVSTMVEHNALLGGESSGGLTIRGHILGKDGIFAAALVVEMRARTGKKISQLRSALYDLTGRLYDLEETFPATPEMRIVVPRKLRDAPCTHIGPYPVVRISHMDGTKLYLENDNWALLRFSGTEPVLRLVAEADSAEKARELMEWLKQFVIAGS
;
A
#
# COMPACT_ATOMS: atom_id res chain seq x y z
N MET A 1 31.86 -19.88 19.31
CA MET A 1 32.60 -18.70 19.81
C MET A 1 31.80 -17.48 19.40
N PRO A 2 31.35 -16.61 20.33
CA PRO A 2 30.64 -15.40 19.96
C PRO A 2 31.65 -14.45 19.30
N THR A 3 31.36 -14.07 18.06
CA THR A 3 32.04 -12.99 17.34
C THR A 3 32.05 -11.75 18.22
N ARG A 4 33.22 -11.11 18.41
CA ARG A 4 33.32 -9.80 19.08
C ARG A 4 32.28 -8.86 18.47
N SER A 5 31.17 -8.62 19.17
CA SER A 5 30.33 -7.46 18.90
C SER A 5 31.22 -6.25 19.16
N SER A 6 31.57 -5.50 18.11
CA SER A 6 32.27 -4.23 18.27
C SER A 6 31.35 -3.33 19.07
N ARG A 7 31.76 -2.98 20.29
CA ARG A 7 31.01 -2.04 21.12
C ARG A 7 31.23 -0.65 20.51
N HIS A 8 30.16 0.04 20.17
CA HIS A 8 30.20 1.41 19.64
C HIS A 8 29.58 2.37 20.67
N LYS A 9 30.04 3.62 20.69
CA LYS A 9 29.36 4.74 21.35
C LYS A 9 29.17 5.86 20.33
N THR A 10 28.18 6.72 20.56
CA THR A 10 27.85 7.81 19.63
C THR A 10 28.18 9.17 20.25
N VAL A 11 28.78 10.06 19.47
CA VAL A 11 29.00 11.47 19.80
C VAL A 11 28.22 12.33 18.81
N ILE A 12 27.26 13.11 19.30
CA ILE A 12 26.43 14.02 18.48
C ILE A 12 26.89 15.46 18.72
N LEU A 13 27.24 16.17 17.65
CA LEU A 13 27.74 17.54 17.71
C LEU A 13 26.57 18.53 17.60
N ALA A 14 26.17 19.14 18.71
CA ALA A 14 25.04 20.08 18.81
C ALA A 14 25.44 21.42 19.46
N ALA A 15 26.69 21.84 19.25
CA ALA A 15 27.30 23.01 19.93
C ALA A 15 27.36 24.29 19.07
N GLY A 16 26.87 24.25 17.84
CA GLY A 16 26.94 25.36 16.88
C GLY A 16 26.20 26.64 17.34
N LYS A 17 26.68 27.80 16.88
CA LYS A 17 26.19 29.13 17.28
C LYS A 17 25.18 29.76 16.33
N ASP A 18 25.13 29.33 15.07
CA ASP A 18 24.75 30.24 13.97
C ASP A 18 23.38 29.97 13.30
N ALA A 19 22.62 28.99 13.78
CA ALA A 19 21.34 28.61 13.17
C ALA A 19 20.17 28.87 14.14
N LEU A 20 19.56 30.07 14.05
CA LEU A 20 18.34 30.44 14.77
C LEU A 20 17.14 30.50 13.81
N ASP A 21 15.97 30.05 14.26
CA ASP A 21 14.72 30.18 13.51
C ASP A 21 14.13 31.61 13.62
N ALA A 22 13.00 31.84 12.96
CA ALA A 22 12.35 33.14 12.93
C ALA A 22 11.91 33.65 14.32
N ASP A 23 11.69 32.73 15.27
CA ASP A 23 11.31 33.02 16.66
C ASP A 23 12.54 33.16 17.57
N GLY A 24 13.75 33.14 16.99
CA GLY A 24 15.01 33.25 17.70
C GLY A 24 15.35 32.01 18.51
N SER A 25 14.72 30.85 18.26
CA SER A 25 15.02 29.54 18.84
C SER A 25 16.12 28.82 18.06
N SER A 26 16.82 27.87 18.69
CA SER A 26 17.82 27.08 17.96
C SER A 26 17.14 26.23 16.89
N ILE A 27 17.63 26.28 15.65
CA ILE A 27 17.11 25.46 14.54
C ILE A 27 17.19 23.96 14.85
N MET A 28 18.16 23.53 15.66
CA MET A 28 18.26 22.14 16.12
C MET A 28 17.09 21.71 17.02
N LEU A 29 16.41 22.67 17.66
CA LEU A 29 15.23 22.44 18.49
C LEU A 29 13.91 22.76 17.75
N SER A 30 13.99 23.33 16.54
CA SER A 30 12.80 23.58 15.72
C SER A 30 12.16 22.26 15.30
N ARG A 31 10.83 22.29 15.18
CA ARG A 31 10.02 21.10 14.89
C ARG A 31 10.17 20.66 13.43
N LEU A 32 10.41 19.37 13.24
CA LEU A 32 10.48 18.65 11.98
C LEU A 32 9.54 17.43 12.08
N GLY A 33 8.30 17.57 11.60
CA GLY A 33 7.24 16.60 11.86
C GLY A 33 6.80 16.64 13.32
N ASP A 34 6.90 15.53 14.06
CA ASP A 34 6.52 15.46 15.48
C ASP A 34 7.70 15.55 16.45
N ARG A 35 8.91 15.79 15.93
CA ARG A 35 10.16 15.81 16.68
C ARG A 35 10.95 17.07 16.38
N SER A 36 11.97 17.37 17.17
CA SER A 36 12.98 18.36 16.79
C SER A 36 14.00 17.79 15.81
N VAL A 37 14.71 18.67 15.10
CA VAL A 37 15.83 18.29 14.22
C VAL A 37 16.84 17.39 14.94
N LEU A 38 17.21 17.77 16.17
CA LEU A 38 18.18 17.01 16.97
C LEU A 38 17.63 15.65 17.42
N GLU A 39 16.34 15.56 17.77
CA GLU A 39 15.69 14.29 18.12
C GLU A 39 15.69 13.30 16.95
N CYS A 40 15.53 13.76 15.70
CA CYS A 40 15.67 12.90 14.53
C CYS A 40 17.08 12.29 14.41
N VAL A 41 18.13 13.06 14.70
CA VAL A 41 19.52 12.56 14.70
C VAL A 41 19.73 11.55 15.84
N ILE A 42 19.18 11.83 17.02
CA ILE A 42 19.26 10.94 18.18
C ILE A 42 18.54 9.62 17.91
N GLU A 43 17.34 9.65 17.30
CA GLU A 43 16.60 8.43 16.95
C GLU A 43 17.41 7.54 15.99
N ASN A 44 18.02 8.15 14.97
CA ASN A 44 18.92 7.43 14.06
C ASN A 44 20.10 6.78 14.78
N ALA A 45 20.60 7.40 15.87
CA ALA A 45 21.64 6.82 16.71
C ALA A 45 21.12 5.73 17.66
N GLN A 46 19.89 5.88 18.18
CA GLN A 46 19.26 4.93 19.09
C GLN A 46 18.92 3.58 18.44
N GLU A 47 18.76 3.56 17.12
CA GLU A 47 18.71 2.33 16.31
C GLU A 47 20.00 1.49 16.40
N LEU A 48 21.09 2.04 16.94
CA LEU A 48 22.43 1.43 16.93
C LEU A 48 23.01 1.24 18.32
N VAL A 49 22.76 2.18 19.23
CA VAL A 49 23.28 2.19 20.60
C VAL A 49 22.19 2.64 21.58
N PRO A 50 22.18 2.13 22.81
CA PRO A 50 21.21 2.58 23.80
C PRO A 50 21.48 4.04 24.22
N PRO A 51 20.49 4.77 24.78
CA PRO A 51 20.61 6.19 25.12
C PRO A 51 21.83 6.54 25.99
N GLU A 52 22.19 5.68 26.95
CA GLU A 52 23.34 5.85 27.84
C GLU A 52 24.71 5.78 27.14
N ASP A 53 24.76 5.26 25.90
CA ASP A 53 25.97 5.22 25.09
C ASP A 53 26.04 6.40 24.09
N ILE A 54 25.12 7.36 24.19
CA ILE A 54 25.08 8.60 23.40
C ILE A 54 25.61 9.78 24.23
N THR A 55 26.62 10.46 23.68
CA THR A 55 27.18 11.71 24.20
C THR A 55 26.78 12.87 23.29
N ILE A 56 26.12 13.88 23.84
CA ILE A 56 25.70 15.09 23.13
C ILE A 56 26.65 16.22 23.52
N VAL A 57 27.37 16.75 22.53
CA VAL A 57 28.22 17.93 22.71
C VAL A 57 27.38 19.18 22.54
N VAL A 58 27.16 19.92 23.61
CA VAL A 58 26.34 21.14 23.66
C VAL A 58 27.21 22.37 23.84
N GLY A 59 26.77 23.52 23.35
CA GLY A 59 27.52 24.77 23.38
C GLY A 59 26.64 25.96 23.75
N TYR A 60 26.46 26.88 22.81
CA TYR A 60 25.51 27.98 22.96
C TYR A 60 24.10 27.43 23.23
N ARG A 61 23.38 28.02 24.20
CA ARG A 61 22.03 27.59 24.63
C ARG A 61 21.92 26.12 25.10
N ARG A 62 23.00 25.58 25.68
CA ARG A 62 23.04 24.23 26.26
C ARG A 62 21.88 23.88 27.21
N GLU A 63 21.37 24.86 27.96
CA GLU A 63 20.27 24.61 28.90
C GLU A 63 18.94 24.35 28.19
N ASP A 64 18.70 24.95 27.02
CA ASP A 64 17.51 24.68 26.21
C ASP A 64 17.56 23.26 25.66
N VAL A 65 18.73 22.83 25.14
CA VAL A 65 18.94 21.48 24.63
C VAL A 65 18.78 20.43 25.74
N ARG A 66 19.36 20.68 26.93
CA ARG A 66 19.21 19.78 28.09
C ARG A 66 17.78 19.70 28.59
N SER A 67 17.08 20.84 28.64
CA SER A 67 15.69 20.88 29.09
C SER A 67 14.76 20.15 28.11
N HIS A 68 15.03 20.25 26.82
CA HIS A 68 14.26 19.57 25.77
C HIS A 68 14.48 18.06 25.77
N LEU A 69 15.74 17.60 25.84
CA LEU A 69 16.10 16.19 25.71
C LEU A 69 16.08 15.39 27.02
N GLY A 70 16.10 16.06 28.18
CA GLY A 70 16.07 15.42 29.49
C GLY A 70 17.42 14.88 29.97
N SER A 71 17.41 13.87 30.84
CA SER A 71 18.61 13.34 31.51
C SER A 71 19.09 11.98 30.98
N GLY A 72 18.46 11.47 29.91
CA GLY A 72 18.73 10.14 29.35
C GLY A 72 20.06 10.01 28.59
N TYR A 73 20.81 11.11 28.41
CA TYR A 73 22.03 11.17 27.59
C TYR A 73 23.19 11.79 28.38
N HIS A 74 24.42 11.55 27.93
CA HIS A 74 25.58 12.23 28.48
C HIS A 74 25.82 13.58 27.79
N TYR A 75 25.85 14.67 28.55
CA TYR A 75 26.10 16.00 28.01
C TYR A 75 27.53 16.45 28.26
N VAL A 76 28.21 16.84 27.19
CA VAL A 76 29.55 17.42 27.23
C VAL A 76 29.48 18.84 26.72
N VAL A 77 30.14 19.78 27.42
CA VAL A 77 30.05 21.20 27.08
C VAL A 77 31.26 21.63 26.26
N GLN A 78 31.02 22.27 25.13
CA GLN A 78 32.01 23.03 24.38
C GLN A 78 31.86 24.52 24.73
N GLU A 79 32.67 25.01 25.67
CA GLU A 79 32.57 26.39 26.18
C GLU A 79 32.90 27.44 25.10
N SER A 80 33.88 27.14 24.23
CA SER A 80 34.23 27.97 23.07
C SER A 80 34.08 27.15 21.78
N GLN A 81 33.24 27.62 20.87
CA GLN A 81 32.97 27.00 19.57
C GLN A 81 34.15 27.23 18.63
N LEU A 82 35.21 26.45 18.81
CA LEU A 82 36.46 26.50 18.02
C LEU A 82 36.46 25.46 16.89
N GLY A 83 35.30 25.05 16.39
CA GLY A 83 35.17 24.04 15.34
C GLY A 83 34.79 22.62 15.81
N THR A 84 34.55 21.74 14.83
CA THR A 84 33.98 20.39 15.00
C THR A 84 34.96 19.40 15.64
N GLY A 85 36.25 19.48 15.32
CA GLY A 85 37.30 18.69 15.97
C GLY A 85 37.41 19.03 17.46
N HIS A 86 37.41 20.33 17.79
CA HIS A 86 37.39 20.78 19.19
C HIS A 86 36.14 20.27 19.94
N ALA A 87 34.99 20.19 19.28
CA ALA A 87 33.75 19.67 19.87
C ALA A 87 33.88 18.18 20.25
N VAL A 88 34.39 17.34 19.33
CA VAL A 88 34.65 15.92 19.62
C VAL A 88 35.66 15.77 20.76
N LEU A 89 36.72 16.59 20.77
CA LEU A 89 37.76 16.54 21.81
C LEU A 89 37.21 16.75 23.22
N GLN A 90 36.13 17.53 23.39
CA GLN A 90 35.51 17.72 24.71
C GLN A 90 35.02 16.39 25.31
N ALA A 91 34.65 15.41 24.47
CA ALA A 91 34.19 14.10 24.92
C ALA A 91 35.33 13.18 25.39
N ALA A 92 36.61 13.55 25.18
CA ALA A 92 37.77 12.70 25.46
C ALA A 92 37.83 12.22 26.92
N ARG A 93 37.53 13.14 27.86
CA ARG A 93 37.54 12.85 29.30
C ARG A 93 36.44 11.86 29.69
N HIS A 94 35.22 12.05 29.18
CA HIS A 94 34.08 11.19 29.47
C HIS A 94 34.29 9.78 28.88
N LEU A 95 34.85 9.70 27.68
CA LEU A 95 35.04 8.45 26.96
C LEU A 95 36.35 7.74 27.29
N ARG A 96 37.14 8.22 28.26
CA ARG A 96 38.53 7.78 28.52
C ARG A 96 38.70 6.27 28.70
N ASP A 97 37.72 5.66 29.38
CA ASP A 97 37.74 4.25 29.79
C ASP A 97 37.00 3.34 28.77
N PHE A 98 36.44 3.93 27.70
CA PHE A 98 35.81 3.18 26.62
C PHE A 98 36.86 2.60 25.67
N ASN A 99 36.71 1.35 25.24
CA ASN A 99 37.54 0.75 24.20
C ASN A 99 36.64 0.22 23.08
N GLY A 100 36.70 0.88 21.92
CA GLY A 100 35.84 0.62 20.77
C GLY A 100 35.80 1.81 19.82
N SER A 101 34.93 1.73 18.83
CA SER A 101 34.79 2.75 17.79
C SER A 101 33.70 3.77 18.16
N LEU A 102 33.92 5.03 17.80
CA LEU A 102 33.00 6.14 18.00
C LEU A 102 32.28 6.45 16.70
N LEU A 103 30.96 6.47 16.72
CA LEU A 103 30.13 7.06 15.68
C LEU A 103 29.99 8.57 15.97
N ILE A 104 30.43 9.42 15.06
CA ILE A 104 30.32 10.88 15.17
C ILE A 104 29.27 11.37 14.18
N LEU A 105 28.24 12.06 14.68
CA LEU A 105 27.15 12.63 13.90
C LEU A 105 27.01 14.13 14.17
N TYR A 106 26.52 14.88 13.19
CA TYR A 106 26.27 16.30 13.32
C TYR A 106 24.79 16.50 13.66
N GLY A 107 24.49 17.34 14.65
CA GLY A 107 23.14 17.53 15.18
C GLY A 107 22.14 18.18 14.21
N ASP A 108 22.63 18.76 13.11
CA ASP A 108 21.86 19.40 12.05
C ASP A 108 21.61 18.48 10.84
N THR A 109 21.96 17.20 10.90
CA THR A 109 21.83 16.23 9.78
C THR A 109 20.73 15.18 10.01
N PRO A 110 19.44 15.58 10.19
CA PRO A 110 18.37 14.64 10.55
C PRO A 110 17.99 13.67 9.42
N LEU A 111 18.45 13.94 8.20
CA LEU A 111 18.03 13.22 7.00
C LEU A 111 18.84 11.97 6.71
N PHE A 112 19.90 11.65 7.46
CA PHE A 112 20.58 10.36 7.31
C PHE A 112 19.62 9.20 7.56
N ARG A 113 19.73 8.15 6.74
CA ARG A 113 18.97 6.92 6.92
C ARG A 113 19.71 6.01 7.90
N PRO A 114 18.99 5.29 8.78
CA PRO A 114 19.59 4.26 9.63
C PRO A 114 20.41 3.23 8.83
N ALA A 115 19.95 2.85 7.64
CA ALA A 115 20.66 1.94 6.75
C ALA A 115 22.02 2.49 6.28
N SER A 116 22.13 3.79 6.03
CA SER A 116 23.38 4.44 5.62
C SER A 116 24.39 4.44 6.75
N ILE A 117 23.95 4.73 7.98
CA ILE A 117 24.81 4.68 9.18
C ILE A 117 25.22 3.23 9.49
N ARG A 118 24.32 2.26 9.37
CA ARG A 118 24.67 0.82 9.46
C ARG A 118 25.68 0.41 8.40
N GLY A 119 25.52 0.88 7.17
CA GLY A 119 26.46 0.64 6.08
C GLY A 119 27.86 1.20 6.37
N LEU A 120 27.92 2.40 6.96
CA LEU A 120 29.16 3.03 7.43
C LEU A 120 29.87 2.18 8.50
N LEU A 121 29.14 1.79 9.55
CA LEU A 121 29.67 0.94 10.63
C LEU A 121 30.10 -0.44 10.12
N ASN A 122 29.28 -1.09 9.30
CA ASN A 122 29.59 -2.39 8.73
C ASN A 122 30.86 -2.32 7.87
N ARG A 123 30.99 -1.29 7.03
CA ARG A 123 32.19 -1.09 6.21
C ARG A 123 33.42 -0.87 7.07
N HIS A 124 33.34 -0.03 8.09
CA HIS A 124 34.44 0.24 9.03
C HIS A 124 34.96 -1.07 9.65
N ASN A 125 34.03 -1.87 10.21
CA ASN A 125 34.33 -3.14 10.85
C ASN A 125 34.92 -4.17 9.86
N LEU A 126 34.33 -4.34 8.68
CA LEU A 126 34.78 -5.32 7.69
C LEU A 126 36.13 -4.95 7.06
N LYS A 127 36.38 -3.66 6.83
CA LYS A 127 37.65 -3.16 6.31
C LYS A 127 38.72 -3.05 7.39
N LYS A 128 38.34 -3.18 8.67
CA LYS A 128 39.23 -2.90 9.82
C LYS A 128 39.91 -1.55 9.63
N ALA A 129 39.10 -0.55 9.29
CA ALA A 129 39.57 0.80 9.05
C ALA A 129 39.82 1.51 10.37
N ASP A 130 40.81 2.40 10.43
CA ASP A 130 41.04 3.23 11.61
C ASP A 130 40.03 4.39 11.63
N LEU A 131 39.64 4.89 10.45
CA LEU A 131 38.56 5.86 10.25
C LEU A 131 37.76 5.51 9.00
N THR A 132 36.44 5.66 9.06
CA THR A 132 35.55 5.60 7.90
C THR A 132 34.62 6.80 7.89
N LEU A 133 34.57 7.52 6.78
CA LEU A 133 33.67 8.65 6.60
C LEU A 133 32.48 8.30 5.69
N LEU A 134 31.35 8.93 5.96
CA LEU A 134 30.20 8.92 5.06
C LEU A 134 30.43 9.94 3.96
N THR A 135 30.31 9.51 2.70
CA THR A 135 30.46 10.38 1.53
C THR A 135 29.25 10.26 0.62
N ALA A 136 28.91 11.32 -0.11
CA ALA A 136 27.80 11.31 -1.05
C ALA A 136 28.25 11.68 -2.46
N VAL A 137 27.74 10.96 -3.46
CA VAL A 137 27.95 11.32 -4.87
C VAL A 137 26.75 12.16 -5.34
N LEU A 138 26.99 13.44 -5.62
CA LEU A 138 25.96 14.41 -5.92
C LEU A 138 25.94 14.81 -7.40
N ASN A 139 24.74 14.99 -7.96
CA ASN A 139 24.57 15.48 -9.33
C ASN A 139 24.53 17.02 -9.42
N ARG A 140 24.43 17.71 -8.28
CA ARG A 140 24.44 19.17 -8.16
C ARG A 140 25.57 19.62 -7.23
N PRO A 141 26.20 20.77 -7.48
CA PRO A 141 27.18 21.32 -6.56
C PRO A 141 26.50 21.73 -5.25
N LEU A 142 27.00 21.23 -4.13
CA LEU A 142 26.63 21.67 -2.78
C LEU A 142 27.90 22.15 -2.05
N PRO A 143 27.81 23.03 -1.04
CA PRO A 143 28.96 23.63 -0.37
C PRO A 143 29.61 22.68 0.67
N TYR A 144 29.99 21.47 0.25
CA TYR A 144 30.63 20.45 1.10
C TYR A 144 32.07 20.14 0.67
N GLY A 145 32.93 19.68 1.59
CA GLY A 145 34.28 19.27 1.22
C GLY A 145 34.32 18.14 0.18
N ARG A 146 35.20 18.24 -0.82
CA ARG A 146 35.35 17.29 -1.93
C ARG A 146 36.35 16.19 -1.60
N ILE A 147 35.98 14.94 -1.91
CA ILE A 147 36.84 13.77 -1.69
C ILE A 147 37.82 13.61 -2.85
N ILE A 148 39.10 13.77 -2.58
CA ILE A 148 40.17 13.55 -3.56
C ILE A 148 40.63 12.09 -3.47
N ARG A 149 40.69 11.41 -4.61
CA ARG A 149 41.14 10.01 -4.68
C ARG A 149 42.33 9.85 -5.61
N ASP A 150 43.16 8.85 -5.31
CA ASP A 150 44.19 8.39 -6.23
C ASP A 150 43.62 7.46 -7.33
N ALA A 151 44.47 7.03 -8.26
CA ALA A 151 44.09 6.12 -9.34
C ALA A 151 43.66 4.72 -8.85
N ALA A 152 44.04 4.33 -7.63
CA ALA A 152 43.59 3.10 -6.98
C ALA A 152 42.26 3.28 -6.22
N GLY A 153 41.68 4.48 -6.23
CA GLY A 153 40.43 4.81 -5.57
C GLY A 153 40.57 5.04 -4.05
N ARG A 154 41.79 5.16 -3.52
CA ARG A 154 42.05 5.47 -2.10
C ARG A 154 41.87 6.96 -1.86
N ILE A 155 41.40 7.31 -0.66
CA ILE A 155 41.23 8.72 -0.27
C ILE A 155 42.61 9.31 -0.03
N MET A 156 42.91 10.38 -0.76
CA MET A 156 44.15 11.13 -0.64
C MET A 156 43.96 12.38 0.22
N ASP A 157 42.84 13.06 0.03
CA ASP A 157 42.56 14.32 0.73
C ASP A 157 41.07 14.65 0.76
N ILE A 158 40.69 15.61 1.60
CA ILE A 158 39.37 16.23 1.63
C ILE A 158 39.57 17.74 1.53
N ILE A 159 39.11 18.36 0.46
CA ILE A 159 39.27 19.80 0.24
C ILE A 159 37.94 20.50 0.50
N GLU A 160 37.89 21.38 1.50
CA GLU A 160 36.68 22.15 1.83
C GLU A 160 36.19 23.01 0.66
N ASP A 161 34.88 23.26 0.56
CA ASP A 161 34.32 23.98 -0.60
C ASP A 161 34.87 25.42 -0.74
N ILE A 162 35.14 26.08 0.39
CA ILE A 162 35.76 27.40 0.43
C ILE A 162 37.23 27.37 -0.05
N GLU A 163 37.87 26.21 0.00
CA GLU A 163 39.26 25.96 -0.40
C GLU A 163 39.38 25.38 -1.82
N ALA A 164 38.28 24.86 -2.36
CA ALA A 164 38.25 24.17 -3.64
C ALA A 164 38.55 25.11 -4.83
N SER A 165 39.48 24.68 -5.69
CA SER A 165 39.66 25.29 -7.02
C SER A 165 38.46 24.99 -7.93
N PRO A 166 38.29 25.70 -9.05
CA PRO A 166 37.23 25.39 -10.02
C PRO A 166 37.22 23.93 -10.48
N GLU A 167 38.39 23.31 -10.63
CA GLU A 167 38.55 21.90 -11.01
C GLU A 167 38.12 20.96 -9.89
N VAL A 168 38.52 21.25 -8.65
CA VAL A 168 38.11 20.47 -7.46
C VAL A 168 36.61 20.54 -7.26
N ARG A 169 35.97 21.70 -7.51
CA ARG A 169 34.51 21.85 -7.38
C ARG A 169 33.71 20.97 -8.35
N GLN A 170 34.31 20.50 -9.45
CA GLN A 170 33.69 19.54 -10.38
C GLN A 170 33.61 18.11 -9.82
N ILE A 171 34.37 17.80 -8.77
CA ILE A 171 34.28 16.51 -8.09
C ILE A 171 32.90 16.39 -7.45
N ARG A 172 32.21 15.29 -7.75
CA ARG A 172 30.85 15.02 -7.30
C ARG A 172 30.78 14.34 -5.93
N GLU A 173 31.86 13.68 -5.51
CA GLU A 173 31.91 13.02 -4.22
C GLU A 173 32.27 14.02 -3.12
N CYS A 174 31.35 14.18 -2.16
CA CYS A 174 31.47 15.11 -1.05
C CYS A 174 31.50 14.38 0.29
N ASN A 175 32.21 14.95 1.27
CA ASN A 175 32.10 14.59 2.67
C ASN A 175 30.82 15.18 3.25
N VAL A 176 29.99 14.34 3.88
CA VAL A 176 28.66 14.76 4.39
C VAL A 176 28.58 14.84 5.92
N GLY A 177 29.69 14.64 6.64
CA GLY A 177 29.72 14.93 8.08
C GLY A 177 29.22 13.80 8.99
N ALA A 178 29.54 12.55 8.67
CA ALA A 178 29.41 11.43 9.60
C ALA A 178 30.65 10.52 9.54
N TYR A 179 31.11 10.06 10.70
CA TYR A 179 32.39 9.35 10.82
C TYR A 179 32.26 8.17 11.79
N VAL A 180 32.98 7.09 11.51
CA VAL A 180 33.25 6.02 12.46
C VAL A 180 34.76 5.93 12.62
N VAL A 181 35.25 6.02 13.85
CA VAL A 181 36.69 6.08 14.12
C VAL A 181 37.00 5.42 15.46
N ASP A 182 38.12 4.71 15.53
CA ASP A 182 38.55 4.13 16.79
C ASP A 182 38.87 5.21 17.83
N ARG A 183 38.37 5.05 19.06
CA ARG A 183 38.51 6.03 20.15
C ARG A 183 39.96 6.46 20.37
N SER A 184 40.89 5.50 20.41
CA SER A 184 42.32 5.79 20.61
C SER A 184 42.92 6.57 19.44
N VAL A 185 42.46 6.29 18.21
CA VAL A 185 42.95 6.95 16.99
C VAL A 185 42.48 8.40 16.96
N ILE A 186 41.19 8.65 17.18
CA ILE A 186 40.63 10.00 17.04
C ILE A 186 41.16 10.98 18.08
N PHE A 187 41.25 10.59 19.36
CA PHE A 187 41.74 11.51 20.39
C PHE A 187 43.24 11.79 20.25
N ALA A 188 44.04 10.79 19.83
CA ALA A 188 45.45 11.00 19.55
C ALA A 188 45.69 11.96 18.36
N ALA A 189 44.79 11.97 17.38
CA ALA A 189 44.82 12.92 16.26
C ALA A 189 44.36 14.31 16.70
N LEU A 190 43.23 14.40 17.44
CA LEU A 190 42.66 15.67 17.89
C LEU A 190 43.57 16.44 18.86
N GLU A 191 44.32 15.75 19.73
CA GLU A 191 45.30 16.40 20.63
C GLU A 191 46.46 17.08 19.89
N LYS A 192 46.71 16.67 18.64
CA LYS A 192 47.77 17.21 17.76
C LYS A 192 47.23 18.11 16.66
N LEU A 193 45.94 18.43 16.70
CA LEU A 193 45.29 19.22 15.69
C LEU A 193 45.70 20.69 15.84
N SER A 194 46.10 21.32 14.74
CA SER A 194 46.33 22.76 14.66
C SER A 194 45.10 23.44 14.07
N PRO A 195 44.81 24.71 14.43
CA PRO A 195 43.70 25.44 13.82
C PRO A 195 43.94 25.65 12.33
N SER A 196 42.86 25.64 11.55
CA SER A 196 42.88 25.95 10.12
C SER A 196 43.51 27.33 9.90
N PRO A 197 44.50 27.45 8.99
CA PRO A 197 45.16 28.72 8.73
C PRO A 197 44.27 29.75 8.02
N ARG A 198 43.05 29.36 7.56
CA ARG A 198 42.12 30.27 6.88
C ARG A 198 41.14 30.97 7.82
N ASP A 199 40.55 30.24 8.75
CA ASP A 199 39.46 30.71 9.62
C ASP A 199 39.72 30.45 11.12
N GLY A 200 40.80 29.74 11.46
CA GLY A 200 41.19 29.46 12.84
C GLY A 200 40.46 28.27 13.48
N ASP A 201 39.62 27.56 12.73
CA ASP A 201 38.80 26.46 13.24
C ASP A 201 39.57 25.14 13.33
N TYR A 202 39.30 24.38 14.39
CA TYR A 202 39.77 22.99 14.54
C TYR A 202 38.74 22.06 13.89
N ARG A 203 38.93 21.69 12.62
CA ARG A 203 37.95 20.89 11.87
C ARG A 203 38.23 19.40 11.98
N LEU A 204 37.16 18.61 12.02
CA LEU A 204 37.25 17.15 12.01
C LEU A 204 37.83 16.60 10.69
N THR A 205 37.65 17.33 9.58
CA THR A 205 38.21 16.97 8.26
C THR A 205 39.73 17.01 8.24
N ASP A 206 40.34 17.95 8.96
CA ASP A 206 41.81 18.04 9.09
C ASP A 206 42.40 16.82 9.81
N CYS A 207 41.64 16.15 10.69
CA CYS A 207 42.07 14.89 11.29
C CYS A 207 42.22 13.79 10.23
N VAL A 208 41.33 13.72 9.25
CA VAL A 208 41.41 12.71 8.18
C VAL A 208 42.72 12.85 7.42
N HIS A 209 43.12 14.10 7.12
CA HIS A 209 44.39 14.40 6.47
C HIS A 209 45.60 13.90 7.29
N GLN A 210 45.58 14.13 8.61
CA GLN A 210 46.64 13.65 9.50
C GLN A 210 46.70 12.12 9.56
N LEU A 211 45.56 11.43 9.65
CA LEU A 211 45.51 9.97 9.69
C LEU A 211 46.04 9.34 8.40
N ILE A 212 45.70 9.90 7.23
CA ILE A 212 46.22 9.45 5.93
C ILE A 212 47.75 9.58 5.90
N ARG A 213 48.30 10.74 6.32
CA ARG A 213 49.77 10.95 6.39
C ARG A 213 50.46 10.03 7.40
N ALA A 214 49.78 9.64 8.47
CA ALA A 214 50.27 8.67 9.45
C ALA A 214 50.22 7.21 8.96
N GLY A 215 49.75 6.96 7.73
CA GLY A 215 49.65 5.62 7.15
C GLY A 215 48.49 4.78 7.71
N LEU A 216 47.54 5.41 8.39
CA LEU A 216 46.35 4.75 8.92
C LEU A 216 45.33 4.49 7.82
N ARG A 217 44.50 3.47 8.01
CA ARG A 217 43.52 3.03 7.04
C ARG A 217 42.27 3.90 7.12
N VAL A 218 42.16 4.83 6.18
CA VAL A 218 40.97 5.66 5.97
C VAL A 218 40.11 5.09 4.84
N GLU A 219 38.85 4.84 5.12
CA GLU A 219 37.85 4.34 4.18
C GLU A 219 36.67 5.31 4.03
N SER A 220 35.81 5.11 3.03
CA SER A 220 34.50 5.76 3.02
C SER A 220 33.37 4.83 2.63
N TYR A 221 32.19 5.09 3.17
CA TYR A 221 30.93 4.50 2.71
C TYR A 221 30.19 5.53 1.86
N ARG A 222 29.98 5.21 0.57
CA ARG A 222 29.38 6.11 -0.41
C ARG A 222 27.87 5.93 -0.46
N ILE A 223 27.13 7.00 -0.22
CA ILE A 223 25.70 7.11 -0.46
C ILE A 223 25.42 7.82 -1.79
N TYR A 224 24.24 7.55 -2.35
CA TYR A 224 23.82 8.05 -3.66
C TYR A 224 22.46 8.75 -3.61
N ASP A 225 21.81 8.77 -2.44
CA ASP A 225 20.56 9.50 -2.21
C ASP A 225 20.89 10.96 -1.83
N PRO A 226 20.70 11.94 -2.73
CA PRO A 226 20.98 13.33 -2.41
C PRO A 226 20.03 13.88 -1.34
N ASP A 227 18.89 13.23 -1.07
CA ASP A 227 17.93 13.63 -0.05
C ASP A 227 18.45 13.34 1.38
N GLU A 228 19.55 12.62 1.56
CA GLU A 228 20.18 12.38 2.88
C GLU A 228 21.19 13.46 3.28
N VAL A 229 21.67 14.25 2.32
CA VAL A 229 22.83 15.14 2.51
C VAL A 229 22.52 16.49 3.17
N PRO A 230 21.39 17.17 2.89
CA PRO A 230 21.15 18.51 3.42
C PRO A 230 21.16 18.56 4.95
N GLY A 231 22.02 19.42 5.50
CA GLY A 231 21.93 19.86 6.89
C GLY A 231 20.92 21.00 7.04
N ILE A 232 20.46 21.28 8.26
CA ILE A 232 19.45 22.32 8.52
C ILE A 232 20.09 23.51 9.20
N ASN A 233 20.24 24.62 8.45
CA ASN A 233 20.83 25.86 8.95
C ASN A 233 19.90 27.08 8.77
N SER A 234 18.76 26.91 8.09
CA SER A 234 17.77 27.96 7.85
C SER A 234 16.33 27.42 7.88
N ALA A 235 15.35 28.31 7.97
CA ALA A 235 13.93 27.95 7.83
C ALA A 235 13.60 27.32 6.46
N GLN A 236 14.33 27.70 5.40
CA GLN A 236 14.18 27.10 4.08
C GLN A 236 14.67 25.64 4.07
N ASP A 237 15.79 25.36 4.74
CA ASP A 237 16.30 23.98 4.89
C ASP A 237 15.33 23.12 5.70
N LEU A 238 14.71 23.70 6.74
CA LEU A 238 13.72 23.02 7.57
C LEU A 238 12.49 22.60 6.74
N ALA A 239 11.94 23.51 5.94
CA ALA A 239 10.83 23.21 5.04
C ALA A 239 11.20 22.15 3.98
N GLN A 240 12.43 22.21 3.45
CA GLN A 240 12.93 21.21 2.51
C GLN A 240 13.11 19.84 3.18
N ALA A 241 13.61 19.79 4.41
CA ALA A 241 13.75 18.56 5.18
C ALA A 241 12.39 17.94 5.50
N GLU A 242 11.39 18.75 5.87
CA GLU A 242 10.03 18.30 6.12
C GLU A 242 9.43 17.66 4.85
N PHE A 243 9.58 18.33 3.70
CA PHE A 243 9.16 17.79 2.42
C PHE A 243 9.85 16.46 2.10
N ILE A 244 11.16 16.34 2.33
CA ILE A 244 11.91 15.10 2.12
C ILE A 244 11.40 13.98 3.04
N LEU A 245 11.12 14.26 4.32
CA LEU A 245 10.60 13.25 5.24
C LEU A 245 9.18 12.81 4.84
N GLN A 246 8.31 13.73 4.47
CA GLN A 246 6.99 13.41 3.92
C GLN A 246 7.11 12.57 2.64
N LYS A 247 8.01 12.95 1.73
CA LYS A 247 8.28 12.19 0.49
C LYS A 247 8.73 10.76 0.81
N ARG A 248 9.57 10.58 1.83
CA ARG A 248 9.99 9.24 2.29
C ARG A 248 8.86 8.44 2.93
N LEU A 249 7.92 9.10 3.61
CA LEU A 249 6.71 8.44 4.15
C LEU A 249 5.84 7.88 3.03
N PHE A 250 5.66 8.65 1.95
CA PHE A 250 4.83 8.24 0.82
C PHE A 250 5.56 7.40 -0.23
N ARG A 251 6.88 7.23 -0.12
CA ARG A 251 7.65 6.40 -1.06
C ARG A 251 7.17 4.96 -0.87
N PRO A 252 6.70 4.28 -1.92
CA PRO A 252 6.32 2.87 -1.83
C PRO A 252 7.51 2.09 -1.28
N ARG A 253 7.40 1.62 -0.04
CA ARG A 253 8.39 0.72 0.54
C ARG A 253 8.12 -0.66 -0.03
N ARG A 254 9.17 -1.39 -0.44
CA ARG A 254 8.98 -2.81 -0.75
C ARG A 254 8.50 -3.48 0.54
N GLN A 255 7.48 -4.32 0.44
CA GLN A 255 6.97 -5.02 1.64
C GLN A 255 8.07 -5.90 2.26
N GLU A 256 9.04 -6.36 1.45
CA GLU A 256 10.29 -7.00 1.90
C GLU A 256 11.01 -6.23 3.03
N GLU A 257 11.04 -4.89 2.96
CA GLU A 257 11.86 -4.07 3.86
C GLU A 257 11.32 -4.02 5.29
N ARG A 258 10.04 -4.31 5.48
CA ARG A 258 9.41 -4.27 6.81
C ARG A 258 8.80 -5.60 7.23
N ASN A 259 8.57 -6.51 6.29
CA ASN A 259 7.90 -7.79 6.52
C ASN A 259 6.58 -7.58 7.30
N LEU A 260 5.83 -6.53 6.97
CA LEU A 260 4.55 -6.20 7.63
C LEU A 260 3.39 -6.73 6.79
N VAL A 261 2.36 -7.19 7.49
CA VAL A 261 1.03 -7.42 6.95
C VAL A 261 0.27 -6.11 7.04
N THR A 262 -0.42 -5.72 5.96
CA THR A 262 -1.28 -4.53 5.93
C THR A 262 -2.58 -4.85 5.19
N PHE A 263 -3.71 -4.63 5.85
CA PHE A 263 -5.03 -4.83 5.27
C PHE A 263 -5.43 -3.66 4.36
N GLY A 264 -5.79 -3.99 3.11
CA GLY A 264 -6.46 -3.07 2.21
C GLY A 264 -7.99 -3.18 2.29
N THR A 265 -8.68 -2.60 1.31
CA THR A 265 -10.16 -2.59 1.23
C THR A 265 -10.77 -3.98 1.03
N GLY A 266 -10.01 -4.93 0.49
CA GLY A 266 -10.45 -6.29 0.19
C GLY A 266 -9.48 -7.34 0.69
N GLY A 267 -9.02 -7.20 1.94
CA GLY A 267 -8.09 -8.14 2.58
C GLY A 267 -6.62 -7.69 2.52
N TRP A 268 -5.73 -8.58 2.95
CA TRP A 268 -4.28 -8.40 2.82
C TRP A 268 -3.82 -8.85 1.43
N ARG A 269 -3.02 -8.02 0.73
CA ARG A 269 -2.43 -8.36 -0.57
C ARG A 269 -0.97 -7.96 -0.60
N ALA A 270 -0.17 -8.80 -1.24
CA ALA A 270 1.27 -8.67 -1.26
C ALA A 270 1.88 -9.38 -2.46
N ILE A 271 3.06 -8.94 -2.91
CA ILE A 271 3.83 -9.65 -3.95
C ILE A 271 4.43 -10.92 -3.33
N ILE A 272 4.35 -12.04 -4.06
CA ILE A 272 4.90 -13.34 -3.68
C ILE A 272 6.41 -13.25 -3.53
N GLY A 273 6.93 -13.75 -2.40
CA GLY A 273 8.35 -13.68 -2.08
C GLY A 273 8.79 -12.36 -1.45
N GLU A 274 7.98 -11.30 -1.63
CA GLU A 274 8.17 -10.03 -0.95
C GLU A 274 7.39 -10.02 0.39
N GLY A 275 6.17 -9.50 0.37
CA GLY A 275 5.30 -9.50 1.55
C GLY A 275 4.49 -10.78 1.68
N PHE A 276 4.10 -11.44 0.58
CA PHE A 276 3.34 -12.69 0.65
C PHE A 276 4.31 -13.84 0.84
N THR A 277 4.58 -14.16 2.11
CA THR A 277 5.45 -15.27 2.53
C THR A 277 4.67 -16.24 3.42
N MET A 278 5.09 -17.51 3.46
CA MET A 278 4.49 -18.50 4.36
C MET A 278 4.64 -18.12 5.84
N HIS A 279 5.64 -17.29 6.16
CA HIS A 279 5.78 -16.74 7.50
C HIS A 279 4.66 -15.73 7.81
N ASN A 280 4.34 -14.83 6.88
CA ASN A 280 3.29 -13.83 7.06
C ASN A 280 1.90 -14.46 7.05
N VAL A 281 1.69 -15.46 6.20
CA VAL A 281 0.47 -16.28 6.22
C VAL A 281 0.27 -16.88 7.61
N ARG A 282 1.28 -17.57 8.17
CA ARG A 282 1.15 -18.20 9.48
C ARG A 282 0.96 -17.21 10.64
N ARG A 283 1.68 -16.08 10.64
CA ARG A 283 1.48 -15.03 11.65
C ARG A 283 0.09 -14.44 11.60
N LEU A 284 -0.43 -14.18 10.40
CA LEU A 284 -1.78 -13.66 10.22
C LEU A 284 -2.83 -14.68 10.66
N SER A 285 -2.66 -15.96 10.29
CA SER A 285 -3.51 -17.05 10.78
C SER A 285 -3.44 -17.19 12.31
N GLN A 286 -2.28 -16.97 12.94
CA GLN A 286 -2.13 -17.01 14.40
C GLN A 286 -2.88 -15.85 15.06
N ALA A 287 -2.76 -14.63 14.55
CA ALA A 287 -3.52 -13.49 15.06
C ALA A 287 -5.04 -13.71 14.93
N LEU A 288 -5.49 -14.33 13.83
CA LEU A 288 -6.88 -14.72 13.64
C LEU A 288 -7.30 -15.84 14.61
N ALA A 289 -6.46 -16.85 14.85
CA ALA A 289 -6.71 -17.91 15.82
C ALA A 289 -6.84 -17.34 17.25
N ASN A 290 -5.94 -16.44 17.64
CA ASN A 290 -6.01 -15.72 18.91
C ASN A 290 -7.34 -14.96 19.05
N GLU A 291 -7.82 -14.37 17.95
CA GLU A 291 -9.09 -13.66 17.95
C GLU A 291 -10.28 -14.60 18.13
N VAL A 292 -10.30 -15.75 17.44
CA VAL A 292 -11.33 -16.79 17.62
C VAL A 292 -11.39 -17.22 19.09
N THR A 293 -10.24 -17.43 19.72
CA THR A 293 -10.15 -17.79 21.16
C THR A 293 -10.61 -16.66 22.07
N ARG A 294 -10.23 -15.41 21.82
CA ARG A 294 -10.71 -14.25 22.61
C ARG A 294 -12.22 -14.08 22.54
N LEU A 295 -12.83 -14.46 21.41
CA LEU A 295 -14.27 -14.42 21.21
C LEU A 295 -15.00 -15.65 21.79
N GLY A 296 -14.27 -16.68 22.25
CA GLY A 296 -14.85 -17.95 22.68
C GLY A 296 -15.59 -18.67 21.53
N ALA A 297 -15.06 -18.56 20.31
CA ALA A 297 -15.70 -19.00 19.08
C ALA A 297 -15.04 -20.26 18.47
N GLU A 298 -14.20 -20.97 19.21
CA GLU A 298 -13.44 -22.14 18.76
C GLU A 298 -14.35 -23.26 18.24
N ASP A 299 -15.48 -23.50 18.93
CA ASP A 299 -16.48 -24.51 18.56
C ASP A 299 -17.16 -24.23 17.21
N ARG A 300 -17.13 -22.98 16.75
CA ARG A 300 -17.67 -22.58 15.43
C ARG A 300 -16.71 -22.92 14.30
N GLY A 301 -15.42 -23.11 14.62
CA GLY A 301 -14.37 -23.42 13.65
C GLY A 301 -14.15 -22.34 12.59
N VAL A 302 -13.34 -22.67 11.59
CA VAL A 302 -13.05 -21.81 10.43
C VAL A 302 -13.16 -22.59 9.12
N ILE A 303 -13.42 -21.88 8.02
CA ILE A 303 -13.41 -22.45 6.67
C ILE A 303 -12.31 -21.78 5.85
N VAL A 304 -11.44 -22.56 5.24
CA VAL A 304 -10.27 -22.08 4.48
C VAL A 304 -10.35 -22.55 3.03
N GLY A 305 -10.43 -21.61 2.10
CA GLY A 305 -10.42 -21.80 0.66
C GLY A 305 -9.27 -21.08 -0.03
N TYR A 306 -9.13 -21.30 -1.33
CA TYR A 306 -8.07 -20.72 -2.14
C TYR A 306 -8.49 -20.67 -3.61
N ASP A 307 -7.83 -19.80 -4.39
CA ASP A 307 -8.01 -19.75 -5.84
C ASP A 307 -6.86 -20.45 -6.61
N ARG A 308 -6.87 -20.32 -7.93
CA ARG A 308 -5.94 -21.00 -8.85
C ARG A 308 -4.53 -20.40 -8.90
N ARG A 309 -4.25 -19.36 -8.12
CA ARG A 309 -2.98 -18.63 -8.17
C ARG A 309 -1.82 -19.45 -7.59
N PHE A 310 -0.62 -19.09 -7.99
CA PHE A 310 0.59 -19.69 -7.42
C PHE A 310 0.63 -19.47 -5.89
N LEU A 311 0.92 -20.54 -5.14
CA LEU A 311 0.96 -20.62 -3.68
C LEU A 311 -0.38 -20.50 -2.91
N SER A 312 -1.53 -20.27 -3.54
CA SER A 312 -2.78 -20.13 -2.79
C SER A 312 -3.16 -21.40 -2.02
N ARG A 313 -3.00 -22.58 -2.63
CA ARG A 313 -3.22 -23.88 -1.95
C ARG A 313 -2.29 -24.06 -0.75
N GLN A 314 -0.99 -23.84 -0.94
CA GLN A 314 0.02 -24.00 0.12
C GLN A 314 -0.20 -23.00 1.26
N ALA A 315 -0.68 -21.80 0.97
CA ALA A 315 -1.04 -20.82 1.98
C ALA A 315 -2.28 -21.25 2.78
N ALA A 316 -3.29 -21.82 2.11
CA ALA A 316 -4.47 -22.41 2.76
C ALA A 316 -4.10 -23.56 3.69
N GLU A 317 -3.22 -24.45 3.24
CA GLU A 317 -2.69 -25.56 4.05
C GLU A 317 -1.90 -25.03 5.26
N ALA A 318 -0.99 -24.08 5.06
CA ALA A 318 -0.22 -23.46 6.16
C ALA A 318 -1.12 -22.73 7.17
N SER A 319 -2.23 -22.15 6.72
CA SER A 319 -3.24 -21.56 7.60
C SER A 319 -3.97 -22.63 8.41
N ALA A 320 -4.37 -23.74 7.78
CA ALA A 320 -5.03 -24.84 8.46
C ALA A 320 -4.14 -25.50 9.52
N GLU A 321 -2.83 -25.63 9.27
CA GLU A 321 -1.84 -26.07 10.28
C GLU A 321 -1.90 -25.22 11.55
N VAL A 322 -2.00 -23.89 11.39
CA VAL A 322 -2.02 -22.94 12.52
C VAL A 322 -3.32 -23.05 13.30
N PHE A 323 -4.48 -23.03 12.63
CA PHE A 323 -5.76 -23.20 13.32
C PHE A 323 -5.86 -24.56 14.02
N GLY A 324 -5.41 -25.64 13.38
CA GLY A 324 -5.34 -26.97 14.00
C GLY A 324 -4.44 -27.01 15.23
N GLY A 325 -3.27 -26.37 15.18
CA GLY A 325 -2.36 -26.24 16.33
C GLY A 325 -2.94 -25.45 17.50
N ASN A 326 -3.87 -24.53 17.22
CA ASN A 326 -4.59 -23.75 18.23
C ASN A 326 -5.92 -24.42 18.67
N ASN A 327 -6.13 -25.70 18.33
CA ASN A 327 -7.34 -26.48 18.65
C ASN A 327 -8.64 -25.88 18.08
N ILE A 328 -8.57 -25.25 16.91
CA ILE A 328 -9.73 -24.70 16.22
C ILE A 328 -10.11 -25.64 15.06
N HIS A 329 -11.34 -26.14 15.08
CA HIS A 329 -11.86 -26.98 14.01
C HIS A 329 -11.79 -26.24 12.67
N THR A 330 -11.20 -26.87 11.66
CA THR A 330 -10.92 -26.23 10.38
C THR A 330 -11.44 -27.07 9.23
N VAL A 331 -12.28 -26.48 8.39
CA VAL A 331 -12.65 -27.06 7.09
C VAL A 331 -11.76 -26.47 6.01
N LEU A 332 -10.85 -27.28 5.46
CA LEU A 332 -10.02 -26.93 4.31
C LEU A 332 -10.71 -27.37 3.01
N LEU A 333 -10.96 -26.45 2.07
CA LEU A 333 -11.63 -26.82 0.83
C LEU A 333 -10.81 -27.82 0.01
N ASN A 334 -11.50 -28.79 -0.60
CA ASN A 334 -10.90 -29.84 -1.43
C ASN A 334 -10.22 -29.27 -2.69
N GLU A 335 -10.86 -28.29 -3.31
CA GLU A 335 -10.48 -27.72 -4.60
C GLU A 335 -10.41 -26.19 -4.52
N ASP A 336 -9.88 -25.57 -5.58
CA ASP A 336 -9.98 -24.12 -5.74
C ASP A 336 -11.44 -23.69 -5.89
N ALA A 337 -11.81 -22.58 -5.24
CA ALA A 337 -13.21 -22.18 -5.11
C ALA A 337 -13.41 -20.66 -5.26
N PRO A 338 -14.58 -20.24 -5.79
CA PRO A 338 -14.99 -18.84 -5.78
C PRO A 338 -15.00 -18.21 -4.38
N THR A 339 -14.61 -16.93 -4.31
CA THR A 339 -14.86 -16.11 -3.12
C THR A 339 -16.33 -16.14 -2.67
N PRO A 340 -17.35 -16.01 -3.56
CA PRO A 340 -18.75 -16.06 -3.12
C PRO A 340 -19.17 -17.42 -2.54
N LEU A 341 -18.61 -18.54 -3.02
CA LEU A 341 -18.83 -19.86 -2.43
C LEU A 341 -18.33 -19.89 -0.98
N LEU A 342 -17.12 -19.41 -0.72
CA LEU A 342 -16.59 -19.36 0.63
C LEU A 342 -17.42 -18.43 1.53
N THR A 343 -17.86 -17.30 0.99
CA THR A 343 -18.70 -16.31 1.68
C THR A 343 -20.02 -16.94 2.12
N TYR A 344 -20.67 -17.67 1.19
CA TYR A 344 -21.85 -18.47 1.45
C TYR A 344 -21.61 -19.54 2.52
N ALA A 345 -20.58 -20.37 2.35
CA ALA A 345 -20.29 -21.48 3.27
C ALA A 345 -20.01 -21.00 4.70
N THR A 346 -19.30 -19.88 4.83
CA THR A 346 -19.00 -19.25 6.13
C THR A 346 -20.27 -18.86 6.86
N ALA A 347 -21.21 -18.21 6.17
CA ALA A 347 -22.50 -17.82 6.73
C ALA A 347 -23.39 -19.05 7.03
N ALA A 348 -23.48 -19.99 6.10
CA ALA A 348 -24.32 -21.18 6.22
C ALA A 348 -23.89 -22.10 7.38
N ARG A 349 -22.58 -22.20 7.64
CA ARG A 349 -22.03 -22.97 8.76
C ARG A 349 -21.85 -22.14 10.04
N ALA A 350 -22.17 -20.86 9.99
CA ALA A 350 -21.91 -19.91 11.06
C ALA A 350 -20.47 -20.03 11.60
N ALA A 351 -19.50 -20.25 10.71
CA ALA A 351 -18.10 -20.39 11.09
C ALA A 351 -17.57 -19.11 11.73
N ALA A 352 -16.59 -19.19 12.63
CA ALA A 352 -16.00 -18.00 13.25
C ALA A 352 -15.41 -17.07 12.18
N TYR A 353 -14.65 -17.65 11.24
CA TYR A 353 -14.14 -16.96 10.06
C TYR A 353 -14.14 -17.84 8.81
N GLY A 354 -14.33 -17.18 7.66
CA GLY A 354 -14.00 -17.68 6.34
C GLY A 354 -12.72 -17.05 5.83
N LEU A 355 -11.78 -17.83 5.32
CA LEU A 355 -10.49 -17.40 4.80
C LEU A 355 -10.33 -17.82 3.34
N VAL A 356 -10.18 -16.88 2.39
CA VAL A 356 -9.84 -17.22 0.99
C VAL A 356 -8.48 -16.64 0.61
N PHE A 357 -7.57 -17.52 0.22
CA PHE A 357 -6.29 -17.13 -0.36
C PHE A 357 -6.46 -16.76 -1.83
N THR A 358 -6.40 -15.46 -2.10
CA THR A 358 -6.58 -14.86 -3.43
C THR A 358 -6.08 -13.42 -3.45
N ALA A 359 -5.66 -12.95 -4.62
CA ALA A 359 -5.49 -11.53 -4.89
C ALA A 359 -6.50 -10.99 -5.93
N SER A 360 -7.63 -11.67 -6.15
CA SER A 360 -8.68 -11.25 -7.09
C SER A 360 -8.07 -10.98 -8.47
N HIS A 361 -8.39 -9.84 -9.05
CA HIS A 361 -7.89 -9.31 -10.31
C HIS A 361 -6.41 -8.91 -10.35
N ASN A 362 -5.63 -8.96 -9.26
CA ASN A 362 -4.23 -8.53 -9.31
C ASN A 362 -3.38 -9.42 -10.25
N PRO A 363 -2.30 -8.89 -10.86
CA PRO A 363 -1.35 -9.65 -11.69
C PRO A 363 -0.77 -10.90 -11.00
N PRO A 364 -0.39 -11.95 -11.73
CA PRO A 364 -0.05 -13.28 -11.19
C PRO A 364 0.97 -13.31 -10.04
N GLU A 365 1.90 -12.37 -10.01
CA GLU A 365 2.94 -12.24 -8.97
C GLU A 365 2.41 -11.81 -7.59
N TRP A 366 1.17 -11.34 -7.49
CA TRP A 366 0.52 -11.01 -6.22
C TRP A 366 -0.09 -12.26 -5.57
N ASN A 367 -0.32 -12.26 -4.26
CA ASN A 367 -1.30 -13.15 -3.62
C ASN A 367 -1.86 -12.41 -2.39
N GLY A 368 -2.80 -13.00 -1.68
CA GLY A 368 -3.45 -12.33 -0.57
C GLY A 368 -4.37 -13.24 0.23
N LEU A 369 -5.03 -12.65 1.21
CA LEU A 369 -6.03 -13.27 2.06
C LEU A 369 -7.19 -12.32 2.26
N LYS A 370 -8.42 -12.77 1.94
CA LYS A 370 -9.65 -12.15 2.44
C LYS A 370 -10.15 -12.92 3.64
N VAL A 371 -10.68 -12.20 4.62
CA VAL A 371 -11.26 -12.77 5.84
C VAL A 371 -12.71 -12.30 5.95
N PHE A 372 -13.61 -13.27 6.12
CA PHE A 372 -15.05 -13.08 6.25
C PHE A 372 -15.48 -13.43 7.65
N ARG A 373 -16.31 -12.57 8.24
CA ARG A 373 -17.01 -12.80 9.50
C ARG A 373 -18.02 -13.92 9.36
N SER A 374 -18.60 -14.32 10.48
CA SER A 374 -19.56 -15.41 10.50
C SER A 374 -20.88 -15.18 9.74
N ASP A 375 -21.17 -13.95 9.37
CA ASP A 375 -22.30 -13.57 8.50
C ASP A 375 -21.90 -13.54 7.01
N GLY A 376 -20.66 -13.91 6.69
CA GLY A 376 -20.08 -13.84 5.35
C GLY A 376 -19.58 -12.45 4.96
N ALA A 377 -19.81 -11.39 5.75
CA ALA A 377 -19.32 -10.06 5.41
C ALA A 377 -17.81 -9.94 5.63
N LEU A 378 -17.15 -9.04 4.89
CA LEU A 378 -15.74 -8.69 5.16
C LEU A 378 -15.59 -8.04 6.54
N LEU A 379 -14.39 -8.19 7.13
CA LEU A 379 -14.02 -7.49 8.36
C LEU A 379 -14.13 -5.95 8.24
N LEU A 380 -14.56 -5.30 9.31
CA LEU A 380 -14.60 -3.85 9.44
C LEU A 380 -13.20 -3.27 9.74
N ASP A 381 -13.02 -1.96 9.52
CA ASP A 381 -11.71 -1.29 9.70
C ASP A 381 -11.10 -1.47 11.09
N ARG A 382 -11.92 -1.43 12.15
CA ARG A 382 -11.43 -1.63 13.52
C ARG A 382 -10.96 -3.07 13.75
N GLU A 383 -11.60 -4.04 13.12
CA GLU A 383 -11.24 -5.45 13.24
C GLU A 383 -9.92 -5.71 12.51
N THR A 384 -9.80 -5.24 11.27
CA THR A 384 -8.57 -5.40 10.47
C THR A 384 -7.38 -4.70 11.10
N GLN A 385 -7.53 -3.47 11.62
CA GLN A 385 -6.44 -2.74 12.29
C GLN A 385 -5.91 -3.47 13.53
N ARG A 386 -6.80 -4.08 14.32
CA ARG A 386 -6.39 -4.85 15.50
C ARG A 386 -5.66 -6.13 15.12
N ILE A 387 -6.20 -6.90 14.17
CA ILE A 387 -5.57 -8.14 13.68
C ILE A 387 -4.22 -7.82 13.02
N GLU A 388 -4.13 -6.73 12.27
CA GLU A 388 -2.90 -6.24 11.65
C GLU A 388 -1.83 -5.91 12.70
N ALA A 389 -2.19 -5.12 13.73
CA ALA A 389 -1.27 -4.73 14.79
C ALA A 389 -0.70 -5.96 15.52
N GLU A 390 -1.54 -6.94 15.85
CA GLU A 390 -1.11 -8.18 16.48
C GLU A 390 -0.24 -9.01 15.54
N THR A 391 -0.65 -9.21 14.29
CA THR A 391 0.13 -9.95 13.27
C THR A 391 1.55 -9.41 13.14
N ASN A 392 1.68 -8.08 13.16
CA ASN A 392 2.96 -7.40 13.02
C ASN A 392 3.81 -7.42 14.31
N ALA A 393 3.20 -7.65 15.47
CA ALA A 393 3.90 -7.85 16.74
C ALA A 393 4.38 -9.29 16.94
N LEU A 394 3.73 -10.27 16.31
CA LEU A 394 4.10 -11.68 16.38
C LEU A 394 5.40 -11.99 15.64
N THR A 395 6.20 -12.87 16.24
CA THR A 395 7.43 -13.45 15.70
C THR A 395 7.18 -14.89 15.22
N PRO A 396 8.12 -15.53 14.51
CA PRO A 396 7.97 -16.94 14.13
C PRO A 396 7.77 -17.89 15.32
N ASP A 397 8.34 -17.56 16.47
CA ASP A 397 8.32 -18.40 17.68
C ASP A 397 6.95 -18.35 18.39
N ASP A 398 6.12 -17.34 18.09
CA ASP A 398 4.76 -17.21 18.64
C ASP A 398 3.71 -18.01 17.85
N VAL A 399 4.09 -18.59 16.70
CA VAL A 399 3.17 -19.36 15.84
C VAL A 399 3.03 -20.78 16.36
N ILE A 400 1.82 -21.13 16.77
CA ILE A 400 1.43 -22.49 17.17
C ILE A 400 0.85 -23.18 15.94
N LYS A 401 1.40 -24.34 15.58
CA LYS A 401 0.95 -25.13 14.44
C LYS A 401 1.04 -26.63 14.71
N LEU A 402 0.20 -27.38 14.01
CA LEU A 402 0.24 -28.84 13.92
C LEU A 402 0.50 -29.20 12.46
N GLU A 403 1.39 -30.16 12.20
CA GLU A 403 1.65 -30.68 10.87
C GLU A 403 0.34 -31.14 10.21
N LEU A 404 0.12 -30.76 8.95
CA LEU A 404 -1.18 -30.97 8.29
C LEU A 404 -1.65 -32.43 8.30
N ASP A 405 -0.74 -33.39 8.10
CA ASP A 405 -1.09 -34.82 8.11
C ASP A 405 -1.62 -35.25 9.48
N LEU A 406 -0.99 -34.80 10.59
CA LEU A 406 -1.46 -35.07 11.95
C LEU A 406 -2.80 -34.35 12.24
N ALA A 407 -2.96 -33.13 11.71
CA ALA A 407 -4.20 -32.36 11.86
C ALA A 407 -5.39 -33.01 11.11
N LEU A 408 -5.13 -33.60 9.94
CA LEU A 408 -6.12 -34.37 9.18
C LEU A 408 -6.45 -35.69 9.88
N ASP A 409 -5.43 -36.44 10.32
CA ASP A 409 -5.61 -37.74 10.98
C ASP A 409 -6.36 -37.62 12.31
N SER A 410 -6.15 -36.53 13.06
CA SER A 410 -6.88 -36.25 14.30
C SER A 410 -8.31 -35.74 14.07
N GLY A 411 -8.64 -35.29 12.85
CA GLY A 411 -9.92 -34.72 12.49
C GLY A 411 -10.15 -33.28 12.97
N ILE A 412 -9.13 -32.61 13.54
CA ILE A 412 -9.21 -31.18 13.87
C ILE A 412 -9.24 -30.32 12.59
N VAL A 413 -8.50 -30.75 11.56
CA VAL A 413 -8.63 -30.26 10.19
C VAL A 413 -9.36 -31.33 9.38
N GLN A 414 -10.36 -30.93 8.61
CA GLN A 414 -11.09 -31.82 7.71
C GLN A 414 -11.16 -31.20 6.33
N ARG A 415 -11.15 -32.03 5.29
CA ARG A 415 -11.42 -31.52 3.96
C ARG A 415 -12.93 -31.44 3.70
N GLY A 416 -13.35 -30.37 3.03
CA GLY A 416 -14.77 -30.13 2.74
C GLY A 416 -15.03 -29.59 1.34
N ASP A 417 -16.28 -29.67 0.92
CA ASP A 417 -16.78 -29.11 -0.34
C ASP A 417 -18.19 -28.54 -0.08
N PHE A 418 -18.43 -27.33 -0.59
CA PHE A 418 -19.70 -26.60 -0.49
C PHE A 418 -20.21 -26.17 -1.86
N THR A 419 -19.66 -26.72 -2.95
CA THR A 419 -19.99 -26.34 -4.32
C THR A 419 -21.47 -26.54 -4.63
N ASN A 420 -22.02 -27.71 -4.29
CA ASN A 420 -23.44 -28.00 -4.53
C ASN A 420 -24.35 -27.11 -3.68
N ASP A 421 -24.10 -27.00 -2.36
CA ASP A 421 -24.89 -26.15 -1.47
C ASP A 421 -24.94 -24.68 -1.97
N TYR A 422 -23.80 -24.18 -2.47
CA TYR A 422 -23.71 -22.84 -3.04
C TYR A 422 -24.43 -22.71 -4.39
N VAL A 423 -24.25 -23.67 -5.30
CA VAL A 423 -24.96 -23.70 -6.60
C VAL A 423 -26.46 -23.74 -6.37
N ASP A 424 -26.96 -24.62 -5.50
CA ASP A 424 -28.37 -24.72 -5.13
C ASP A 424 -28.90 -23.40 -4.58
N ALA A 425 -28.12 -22.69 -3.75
CA ALA A 425 -28.49 -21.39 -3.23
C ALA A 425 -28.58 -20.31 -4.31
N VAL A 426 -27.66 -20.31 -5.29
CA VAL A 426 -27.74 -19.41 -6.45
C VAL A 426 -28.95 -19.76 -7.30
N GLU A 427 -29.16 -21.03 -7.62
CA GLU A 427 -30.28 -21.49 -8.43
C GLU A 427 -31.64 -21.18 -7.82
N ALA A 428 -31.76 -21.26 -6.48
CA ALA A 428 -32.99 -20.90 -5.77
C ALA A 428 -33.40 -19.43 -5.96
N LEU A 429 -32.45 -18.54 -6.32
CA LEU A 429 -32.70 -17.12 -6.58
C LEU A 429 -32.99 -16.81 -8.06
N ILE A 430 -32.84 -17.81 -8.95
CA ILE A 430 -32.86 -17.64 -10.41
C ILE A 430 -34.04 -18.39 -11.04
N ASP A 431 -34.77 -17.74 -11.97
CA ASP A 431 -35.81 -18.40 -12.77
C ASP A 431 -35.19 -19.29 -13.87
N LEU A 432 -34.67 -20.46 -13.46
CA LEU A 432 -34.07 -21.44 -14.36
C LEU A 432 -35.05 -21.91 -15.45
N GLN A 433 -36.36 -21.92 -15.19
CA GLN A 433 -37.34 -22.35 -16.17
C GLN A 433 -37.48 -21.34 -17.31
N ALA A 434 -37.47 -20.04 -17.01
CA ALA A 434 -37.41 -19.01 -18.03
C ALA A 434 -36.16 -19.16 -18.90
N ILE A 435 -35.00 -19.40 -18.30
CA ILE A 435 -33.73 -19.60 -19.02
C ILE A 435 -33.79 -20.83 -19.94
N ARG A 436 -34.30 -21.97 -19.42
CA ARG A 436 -34.50 -23.21 -20.20
C ARG A 436 -35.38 -22.99 -21.42
N ASN A 437 -36.47 -22.22 -21.25
CA ASN A 437 -37.40 -21.92 -22.34
C ASN A 437 -36.78 -21.01 -23.41
N ALA A 438 -35.87 -20.11 -23.01
CA ALA A 438 -35.20 -19.20 -23.93
C ALA A 438 -34.11 -19.88 -24.77
N GLY A 439 -33.46 -20.95 -24.26
CA GLY A 439 -32.50 -21.75 -25.01
C GLY A 439 -31.25 -20.99 -25.46
N LEU A 440 -30.77 -20.07 -24.62
CA LEU A 440 -29.70 -19.10 -24.93
C LEU A 440 -28.35 -19.78 -25.22
N LYS A 441 -27.62 -19.22 -26.18
CA LYS A 441 -26.23 -19.55 -26.51
C LYS A 441 -25.28 -18.56 -25.82
N VAL A 442 -24.49 -19.04 -24.87
CA VAL A 442 -23.67 -18.21 -23.98
C VAL A 442 -22.20 -18.61 -24.11
N ILE A 443 -21.31 -17.63 -24.13
CA ILE A 443 -19.86 -17.85 -24.04
C ILE A 443 -19.33 -17.27 -22.73
N VAL A 444 -18.49 -18.03 -22.04
CA VAL A 444 -17.96 -17.71 -20.70
C VAL A 444 -16.44 -17.69 -20.73
N ASP A 445 -15.87 -16.59 -20.23
CA ASP A 445 -14.44 -16.42 -19.98
C ASP A 445 -14.19 -16.30 -18.46
N PRO A 446 -13.84 -17.39 -17.75
CA PRO A 446 -13.47 -17.33 -16.35
C PRO A 446 -12.05 -16.77 -16.17
N MET A 447 -11.36 -16.37 -17.24
CA MET A 447 -10.03 -15.77 -17.23
C MET A 447 -8.98 -16.62 -16.50
N TYR A 448 -9.03 -17.95 -16.66
CA TYR A 448 -8.27 -18.97 -15.92
C TYR A 448 -8.52 -19.02 -14.40
N GLY A 449 -9.50 -18.26 -13.91
CA GLY A 449 -9.96 -18.24 -12.51
C GLY A 449 -10.90 -19.39 -12.15
N VAL A 450 -11.55 -19.24 -11.00
CA VAL A 450 -12.30 -20.31 -10.31
C VAL A 450 -13.79 -20.40 -10.68
N GLY A 451 -14.33 -19.43 -11.42
CA GLY A 451 -15.78 -19.37 -11.69
C GLY A 451 -16.33 -20.40 -12.66
N GLN A 452 -15.46 -21.17 -13.35
CA GLN A 452 -15.85 -22.11 -14.40
C GLN A 452 -16.83 -23.18 -13.90
N LEU A 453 -16.50 -23.85 -12.79
CA LEU A 453 -17.26 -25.01 -12.30
C LEU A 453 -18.67 -24.57 -11.87
N THR A 454 -18.75 -23.60 -10.96
CA THR A 454 -20.01 -23.14 -10.37
C THR A 454 -20.94 -22.49 -11.38
N LEU A 455 -20.47 -21.54 -12.19
CA LEU A 455 -21.31 -20.93 -13.23
C LEU A 455 -21.65 -21.95 -14.33
N GLY A 456 -20.72 -22.85 -14.65
CA GLY A 456 -20.95 -23.91 -15.63
C GLY A 456 -22.05 -24.87 -15.22
N THR A 457 -22.13 -25.25 -13.94
CA THR A 457 -23.23 -26.06 -13.40
C THR A 457 -24.55 -25.32 -13.56
N VAL A 458 -24.67 -24.10 -13.03
CA VAL A 458 -25.90 -23.28 -13.11
C VAL A 458 -26.40 -23.14 -14.56
N LEU A 459 -25.51 -22.81 -15.49
CA LEU A 459 -25.89 -22.61 -16.90
C LEU A 459 -26.25 -23.93 -17.60
N THR A 460 -25.60 -25.03 -17.25
CA THR A 460 -25.90 -26.36 -17.80
C THR A 460 -27.24 -26.87 -17.29
N GLU A 461 -27.54 -26.68 -16.01
CA GLU A 461 -28.84 -26.99 -15.41
C GLU A 461 -29.97 -26.13 -15.98
N ALA A 462 -29.65 -24.87 -16.31
CA ALA A 462 -30.52 -23.97 -17.07
C ALA A 462 -30.64 -24.33 -18.56
N ARG A 463 -29.96 -25.39 -19.03
CA ARG A 463 -29.92 -25.88 -20.42
C ARG A 463 -29.46 -24.83 -21.44
N CYS A 464 -28.59 -23.91 -21.03
CA CYS A 464 -27.90 -23.03 -21.97
C CYS A 464 -26.93 -23.83 -22.85
N ARG A 465 -26.68 -23.32 -24.07
CA ARG A 465 -25.58 -23.81 -24.91
C ARG A 465 -24.33 -23.02 -24.55
N VAL A 466 -23.48 -23.59 -23.69
CA VAL A 466 -22.35 -22.89 -23.09
C VAL A 466 -21.04 -23.25 -23.82
N THR A 467 -20.28 -22.23 -24.21
CA THR A 467 -18.89 -22.36 -24.65
C THR A 467 -17.97 -21.73 -23.62
N PHE A 468 -16.89 -22.40 -23.26
CA PHE A 468 -15.84 -21.83 -22.40
C PHE A 468 -14.60 -21.48 -23.21
N ILE A 469 -13.98 -20.37 -22.85
CA ILE A 469 -12.61 -20.00 -23.25
C ILE A 469 -11.79 -19.75 -21.99
N HIS A 470 -10.47 -19.91 -22.04
CA HIS A 470 -9.57 -19.70 -20.88
C HIS A 470 -9.96 -20.47 -19.60
N GLU A 471 -10.46 -21.69 -19.76
CA GLU A 471 -11.00 -22.52 -18.68
C GLU A 471 -9.93 -23.34 -17.94
N ARG A 472 -8.79 -23.56 -18.58
CA ARG A 472 -7.70 -24.40 -18.05
C ARG A 472 -7.09 -23.80 -16.80
N HIS A 473 -6.54 -24.64 -15.92
CA HIS A 473 -5.74 -24.14 -14.80
C HIS A 473 -4.44 -23.52 -15.34
N ASN A 474 -4.31 -22.20 -15.19
CA ASN A 474 -3.09 -21.47 -15.47
C ASN A 474 -2.81 -20.47 -14.34
N PRO A 475 -1.86 -20.76 -13.42
CA PRO A 475 -1.56 -19.86 -12.29
C PRO A 475 -0.96 -18.51 -12.72
N LEU A 476 -0.56 -18.38 -13.99
CA LEU A 476 -0.07 -17.13 -14.58
C LEU A 476 -1.17 -16.35 -15.32
N PHE A 477 -2.41 -16.84 -15.37
CA PHE A 477 -3.53 -16.19 -16.06
C PHE A 477 -3.22 -15.73 -17.50
N GLY A 478 -2.43 -16.53 -18.24
CA GLY A 478 -1.97 -16.15 -19.59
C GLY A 478 -0.94 -15.01 -19.64
N GLY A 479 -0.28 -14.71 -18.51
CA GLY A 479 0.74 -13.66 -18.37
C GLY A 479 0.15 -12.26 -18.12
N ARG A 480 -1.11 -12.16 -17.67
CA ARG A 480 -1.82 -10.89 -17.48
C ARG A 480 -2.63 -10.90 -16.19
N SER A 481 -3.10 -9.73 -15.77
CA SER A 481 -4.07 -9.59 -14.69
C SER A 481 -5.42 -10.21 -15.11
N PRO A 482 -6.06 -11.05 -14.26
CA PRO A 482 -7.39 -11.60 -14.51
C PRO A 482 -8.47 -10.56 -14.17
N ALA A 483 -8.38 -9.37 -14.77
CA ALA A 483 -9.35 -8.29 -14.65
C ALA A 483 -10.22 -8.22 -15.91
N PRO A 484 -11.55 -8.32 -15.82
CA PRO A 484 -12.43 -8.39 -16.98
C PRO A 484 -12.66 -7.00 -17.61
N ASN A 485 -11.60 -6.45 -18.21
CA ASN A 485 -11.62 -5.16 -18.90
C ASN A 485 -11.62 -5.34 -20.44
N PRO A 486 -11.92 -4.30 -21.23
CA PRO A 486 -11.99 -4.40 -22.69
C PRO A 486 -10.72 -4.95 -23.36
N GLU A 487 -9.54 -4.67 -22.79
CA GLU A 487 -8.28 -5.17 -23.35
C GLU A 487 -8.10 -6.68 -23.13
N ALA A 488 -8.47 -7.17 -21.95
CA ALA A 488 -8.38 -8.57 -21.58
C ALA A 488 -9.44 -9.42 -22.30
N LEU A 489 -10.62 -8.86 -22.54
CA LEU A 489 -11.77 -9.53 -23.15
C LEU A 489 -11.78 -9.49 -24.69
N ARG A 490 -10.67 -9.10 -25.33
CA ARG A 490 -10.58 -9.02 -26.81
C ARG A 490 -10.99 -10.31 -27.51
N LEU A 491 -10.57 -11.47 -26.99
CA LEU A 491 -10.96 -12.77 -27.54
C LEU A 491 -12.47 -13.00 -27.44
N LEU A 492 -13.04 -12.79 -26.23
CA LEU A 492 -14.48 -12.88 -25.99
C LEU A 492 -15.26 -11.99 -26.95
N THR A 493 -14.89 -10.71 -27.06
CA THR A 493 -15.50 -9.75 -27.98
C THR A 493 -15.42 -10.18 -29.44
N SER A 494 -14.26 -10.63 -29.94
CA SER A 494 -14.16 -11.10 -31.32
C SER A 494 -15.04 -12.34 -31.56
N THR A 495 -15.00 -13.31 -30.65
CA THR A 495 -15.80 -14.53 -30.78
C THR A 495 -17.30 -14.26 -30.73
N MET A 496 -17.74 -13.30 -29.91
CA MET A 496 -19.14 -12.84 -29.90
C MET A 496 -19.59 -12.31 -31.28
N ARG A 497 -18.74 -11.56 -31.97
CA ARG A 497 -19.04 -11.00 -33.31
C ARG A 497 -19.08 -12.06 -34.40
N ASP A 498 -18.20 -13.06 -34.31
CA ASP A 498 -17.98 -14.03 -35.39
C ASP A 498 -18.94 -15.23 -35.32
N ASP A 499 -19.31 -15.68 -34.12
CA ASP A 499 -19.97 -16.98 -33.91
C ASP A 499 -21.44 -16.89 -33.48
N GLY A 500 -22.02 -15.67 -33.41
CA GLY A 500 -23.44 -15.45 -33.14
C GLY A 500 -23.91 -15.99 -31.78
N TYR A 501 -23.30 -15.51 -30.70
CA TYR A 501 -23.71 -15.79 -29.33
C TYR A 501 -24.73 -14.76 -28.83
N ASP A 502 -25.61 -15.17 -27.90
CA ASP A 502 -26.62 -14.29 -27.32
C ASP A 502 -26.05 -13.41 -26.20
N LEU A 503 -25.02 -13.90 -25.49
CA LEU A 503 -24.40 -13.20 -24.36
C LEU A 503 -22.99 -13.73 -24.10
N GLY A 504 -22.05 -12.80 -23.86
CA GLY A 504 -20.72 -13.10 -23.36
C GLY A 504 -20.62 -12.74 -21.88
N LEU A 505 -20.03 -13.62 -21.07
CA LEU A 505 -19.85 -13.46 -19.63
C LEU A 505 -18.38 -13.61 -19.29
N ALA A 506 -17.87 -12.77 -18.40
CA ALA A 506 -16.52 -12.88 -17.88
C ALA A 506 -16.48 -12.66 -16.36
N MET A 507 -15.53 -13.32 -15.70
CA MET A 507 -15.30 -13.21 -14.26
C MET A 507 -13.81 -12.98 -13.97
N ASP A 508 -13.51 -12.33 -12.86
CA ASP A 508 -12.13 -12.17 -12.40
C ASP A 508 -11.59 -13.43 -11.70
N GLY A 509 -10.33 -13.39 -11.27
CA GLY A 509 -9.59 -14.56 -10.76
C GLY A 509 -10.30 -15.34 -9.64
N ASP A 510 -11.02 -14.67 -8.75
CA ASP A 510 -11.76 -15.26 -7.63
C ASP A 510 -13.29 -15.23 -7.79
N ALA A 511 -13.76 -14.88 -8.99
CA ALA A 511 -15.15 -14.85 -9.42
C ALA A 511 -16.09 -13.98 -8.57
N ASP A 512 -15.55 -12.90 -7.97
CA ASP A 512 -16.34 -11.92 -7.23
C ASP A 512 -16.78 -10.73 -8.11
N ARG A 513 -16.26 -10.63 -9.34
CA ARG A 513 -16.67 -9.63 -10.34
C ARG A 513 -17.25 -10.25 -11.60
N ILE A 514 -18.07 -9.46 -12.28
CA ILE A 514 -18.62 -9.76 -13.60
C ILE A 514 -18.25 -8.68 -14.61
N ALA A 515 -18.03 -9.09 -15.87
CA ALA A 515 -18.27 -8.24 -17.04
C ALA A 515 -19.11 -8.99 -18.07
N ILE A 516 -19.82 -8.24 -18.92
CA ILE A 516 -20.63 -8.83 -19.98
C ILE A 516 -20.31 -8.19 -21.34
N VAL A 517 -20.48 -8.99 -22.38
CA VAL A 517 -20.41 -8.56 -23.78
C VAL A 517 -21.77 -8.85 -24.41
N ASP A 518 -22.35 -7.86 -25.07
CA ASP A 518 -23.66 -8.01 -25.70
C ASP A 518 -23.59 -8.82 -27.01
N GLU A 519 -24.77 -9.08 -27.59
CA GLU A 519 -24.91 -9.86 -28.82
C GLU A 519 -24.29 -9.21 -30.07
N LEU A 520 -23.80 -7.96 -29.98
CA LEU A 520 -23.08 -7.26 -31.04
C LEU A 520 -21.57 -7.33 -30.83
N GLY A 521 -21.11 -8.00 -29.77
CA GLY A 521 -19.71 -8.01 -29.36
C GLY A 521 -19.28 -6.73 -28.67
N GLU A 522 -20.19 -5.89 -28.19
CA GLU A 522 -19.84 -4.66 -27.49
C GLU A 522 -19.69 -4.93 -25.99
N TYR A 523 -18.59 -4.45 -25.42
CA TYR A 523 -18.38 -4.48 -23.98
C TYR A 523 -19.40 -3.58 -23.29
N ILE A 524 -20.05 -4.10 -22.26
CA ILE A 524 -21.01 -3.34 -21.46
C ILE A 524 -20.30 -2.92 -20.17
N SER A 525 -20.30 -1.61 -19.90
CA SER A 525 -19.66 -1.07 -18.71
C SER A 525 -20.28 -1.65 -17.44
N THR A 526 -19.50 -1.80 -16.36
CA THR A 526 -20.04 -2.21 -15.08
C THR A 526 -21.19 -1.32 -14.62
N ASN A 527 -21.07 0.00 -14.84
CA ASN A 527 -22.11 0.96 -14.52
C ASN A 527 -23.43 0.62 -15.24
N ASP A 528 -23.36 0.26 -16.53
CA ASP A 528 -24.54 -0.19 -17.28
C ASP A 528 -25.07 -1.54 -16.80
N VAL A 529 -24.20 -2.47 -16.39
CA VAL A 529 -24.63 -3.76 -15.81
C VAL A 529 -25.43 -3.53 -14.53
N LEU A 530 -24.95 -2.66 -13.64
CA LEU A 530 -25.68 -2.28 -12.42
C LEU A 530 -27.03 -1.63 -12.75
N LEU A 531 -27.07 -0.75 -13.76
CA LEU A 531 -28.29 -0.08 -14.22
C LEU A 531 -29.31 -1.09 -14.76
N LEU A 532 -28.86 -2.02 -15.61
CA LEU A 532 -29.68 -3.08 -16.20
C LEU A 532 -30.27 -3.99 -15.14
N LEU A 533 -29.44 -4.46 -14.20
CA LEU A 533 -29.88 -5.37 -13.15
C LEU A 533 -30.80 -4.69 -12.14
N TYR A 534 -30.52 -3.44 -11.74
CA TYR A 534 -31.39 -2.71 -10.84
C TYR A 534 -32.78 -2.47 -11.45
N TRP A 535 -32.84 -2.03 -12.71
CA TRP A 535 -34.09 -1.93 -13.44
C TRP A 535 -34.82 -3.27 -13.54
N TYR A 536 -34.11 -4.34 -13.88
CA TYR A 536 -34.71 -5.66 -14.04
C TYR A 536 -35.34 -6.18 -12.74
N LEU A 537 -34.62 -6.08 -11.62
CA LEU A 537 -35.14 -6.46 -10.30
C LEU A 537 -36.40 -5.65 -9.95
N HIS A 538 -36.39 -4.34 -10.21
CA HIS A 538 -37.50 -3.47 -9.87
C HIS A 538 -38.73 -3.63 -10.79
N GLU A 539 -38.53 -3.49 -12.11
CA GLU A 539 -39.62 -3.39 -13.09
C GLU A 539 -40.09 -4.76 -13.59
N VAL A 540 -39.19 -5.76 -13.66
CA VAL A 540 -39.52 -7.08 -14.24
C VAL A 540 -39.76 -8.13 -13.17
N ARG A 541 -38.95 -8.16 -12.09
CA ARG A 541 -39.23 -9.03 -10.93
C ARG A 541 -40.24 -8.41 -9.97
N GLY A 542 -40.50 -7.11 -10.05
CA GLY A 542 -41.47 -6.42 -9.20
C GLY A 542 -40.97 -6.16 -7.77
N GLU A 543 -39.66 -6.27 -7.53
CA GLU A 543 -39.07 -6.02 -6.23
C GLU A 543 -38.97 -4.51 -5.95
N ARG A 544 -38.87 -4.12 -4.67
CA ARG A 544 -38.80 -2.71 -4.25
C ARG A 544 -37.66 -2.46 -3.28
N GLY A 545 -37.21 -1.23 -3.20
CA GLY A 545 -36.09 -0.77 -2.38
C GLY A 545 -35.00 -0.09 -3.20
N GLY A 546 -34.25 0.78 -2.52
CA GLY A 546 -33.20 1.59 -3.11
C GLY A 546 -31.97 0.83 -3.61
N VAL A 547 -30.98 1.58 -4.07
CA VAL A 547 -29.69 1.06 -4.57
C VAL A 547 -28.53 1.70 -3.82
N VAL A 548 -27.48 0.94 -3.53
CA VAL A 548 -26.26 1.46 -2.90
C VAL A 548 -25.11 1.42 -3.90
N ARG A 549 -24.38 2.52 -4.01
CA ARG A 549 -23.20 2.62 -4.88
C ARG A 549 -22.04 3.32 -4.19
N ASN A 550 -20.82 3.06 -4.64
CA ASN A 550 -19.69 3.84 -4.15
C ASN A 550 -19.60 5.20 -4.88
N LEU A 551 -18.75 6.09 -4.37
CA LEU A 551 -18.57 7.43 -4.94
C LEU A 551 -17.96 7.48 -6.35
N ALA A 552 -17.39 6.38 -6.85
CA ALA A 552 -16.80 6.28 -8.20
C ALA A 552 -17.74 5.59 -9.21
N THR A 553 -18.93 5.17 -8.78
CA THR A 553 -19.97 4.58 -9.62
C THR A 553 -20.86 5.66 -10.20
N SER A 554 -21.36 5.41 -11.42
CA SER A 554 -22.19 6.34 -12.21
C SER A 554 -23.41 6.88 -11.46
N HIS A 555 -23.71 8.16 -11.70
CA HIS A 555 -24.94 8.83 -11.25
C HIS A 555 -26.18 8.42 -12.04
N LEU A 556 -26.05 7.59 -13.08
CA LEU A 556 -27.22 6.99 -13.75
C LEU A 556 -28.04 6.11 -12.81
N LEU A 557 -27.42 5.49 -11.79
CA LEU A 557 -28.15 4.75 -10.75
C LEU A 557 -29.04 5.67 -9.91
N ASP A 558 -28.57 6.87 -9.57
CA ASP A 558 -29.33 7.89 -8.85
C ASP A 558 -30.54 8.32 -9.67
N ARG A 559 -30.33 8.61 -10.96
CA ARG A 559 -31.41 8.96 -11.87
C ARG A 559 -32.45 7.85 -11.99
N LEU A 560 -32.01 6.60 -12.12
CA LEU A 560 -32.90 5.46 -12.21
C LEU A 560 -33.68 5.26 -10.91
N ALA A 561 -33.02 5.26 -9.75
CA ALA A 561 -33.68 5.11 -8.46
C ALA A 561 -34.76 6.18 -8.26
N HIS A 562 -34.43 7.46 -8.47
CA HIS A 562 -35.43 8.54 -8.35
C HIS A 562 -36.59 8.38 -9.33
N ARG A 563 -36.34 7.92 -10.57
CA ARG A 563 -37.39 7.65 -11.56
C ARG A 563 -38.30 6.49 -11.17
N LEU A 564 -37.77 5.53 -10.43
CA LEU A 564 -38.52 4.39 -9.90
C LEU A 564 -39.19 4.68 -8.55
N GLY A 565 -39.00 5.88 -7.99
CA GLY A 565 -39.55 6.29 -6.69
C GLY A 565 -38.74 5.77 -5.48
N GLU A 566 -37.48 5.42 -5.70
CA GLU A 566 -36.56 4.83 -4.74
C GLU A 566 -35.35 5.74 -4.49
N GLU A 567 -34.57 5.46 -3.45
CA GLU A 567 -33.36 6.23 -3.09
C GLU A 567 -32.07 5.55 -3.58
N CYS A 568 -31.05 6.36 -3.88
CA CYS A 568 -29.70 5.91 -4.16
C CYS A 568 -28.75 6.39 -3.04
N TYR A 569 -28.02 5.47 -2.43
CA TYR A 569 -27.11 5.75 -1.31
C TYR A 569 -25.66 5.72 -1.78
N GLU A 570 -24.93 6.82 -1.58
CA GLU A 570 -23.52 6.95 -1.93
C GLU A 570 -22.60 6.67 -0.72
N VAL A 571 -21.63 5.77 -0.90
CA VAL A 571 -20.68 5.36 0.16
C VAL A 571 -19.21 5.44 -0.30
N PRO A 572 -18.21 5.36 0.63
CA PRO A 572 -16.79 5.25 0.26
C PRO A 572 -16.48 4.02 -0.61
N VAL A 573 -15.30 3.99 -1.26
CA VAL A 573 -14.88 2.79 -2.00
C VAL A 573 -14.59 1.64 -1.03
N GLY A 574 -15.14 0.45 -1.32
CA GLY A 574 -14.96 -0.76 -0.55
C GLY A 574 -16.29 -1.43 -0.28
N PHE A 575 -16.44 -2.69 -0.70
CA PHE A 575 -17.72 -3.40 -0.68
C PHE A 575 -18.33 -3.59 0.71
N LYS A 576 -17.51 -3.53 1.78
CA LYS A 576 -17.99 -3.52 3.17
C LYS A 576 -18.96 -2.36 3.47
N HIS A 577 -18.74 -1.19 2.86
CA HIS A 577 -19.62 -0.04 3.03
C HIS A 577 -20.93 -0.22 2.25
N ILE A 578 -20.85 -0.79 1.03
CA ILE A 578 -22.03 -1.12 0.22
C ILE A 578 -22.96 -2.04 1.02
N VAL A 579 -22.43 -3.15 1.53
CA VAL A 579 -23.19 -4.16 2.28
C VAL A 579 -23.78 -3.58 3.57
N SER A 580 -23.00 -2.84 4.36
CA SER A 580 -23.48 -2.23 5.60
C SER A 580 -24.68 -1.31 5.36
N THR A 581 -24.59 -0.45 4.34
CA THR A 581 -25.68 0.47 3.97
C THR A 581 -26.85 -0.26 3.33
N MET A 582 -26.62 -1.33 2.56
CA MET A 582 -27.71 -2.15 2.03
C MET A 582 -28.55 -2.76 3.16
N VAL A 583 -27.90 -3.29 4.20
CA VAL A 583 -28.58 -3.88 5.36
C VAL A 583 -29.34 -2.80 6.14
N GLU A 584 -28.70 -1.65 6.40
CA GLU A 584 -29.30 -0.53 7.13
C GLU A 584 -30.58 0.00 6.46
N HIS A 585 -30.54 0.17 5.14
CA HIS A 585 -31.65 0.76 4.37
C HIS A 585 -32.54 -0.28 3.70
N ASN A 586 -32.31 -1.57 3.94
CA ASN A 586 -32.98 -2.68 3.25
C ASN A 586 -32.97 -2.52 1.72
N ALA A 587 -31.86 -2.00 1.17
CA ALA A 587 -31.70 -1.68 -0.24
C ALA A 587 -31.72 -2.95 -1.11
N LEU A 588 -32.29 -2.85 -2.31
CA LEU A 588 -32.50 -3.95 -3.22
C LEU A 588 -31.18 -4.45 -3.84
N LEU A 589 -30.33 -3.53 -4.29
CA LEU A 589 -29.08 -3.84 -4.98
C LEU A 589 -27.94 -2.98 -4.41
N GLY A 590 -26.75 -3.56 -4.33
CA GLY A 590 -25.52 -2.80 -4.06
C GLY A 590 -24.42 -3.19 -5.01
N GLY A 591 -23.70 -2.20 -5.54
CA GLY A 591 -22.65 -2.44 -6.52
C GLY A 591 -21.58 -1.37 -6.59
N GLU A 592 -20.46 -1.73 -7.19
CA GLU A 592 -19.30 -0.86 -7.40
C GLU A 592 -18.84 -0.90 -8.87
N SER A 593 -18.28 0.21 -9.37
CA SER A 593 -17.81 0.34 -10.76
C SER A 593 -16.71 -0.67 -11.15
N SER A 594 -16.09 -1.33 -10.17
CA SER A 594 -15.09 -2.38 -10.36
C SER A 594 -15.64 -3.76 -10.76
N GLY A 595 -16.95 -3.94 -10.91
CA GLY A 595 -17.57 -5.17 -11.43
C GLY A 595 -18.26 -6.03 -10.38
N GLY A 596 -18.28 -5.59 -9.12
CA GLY A 596 -18.83 -6.34 -8.00
C GLY A 596 -20.24 -5.88 -7.63
N LEU A 597 -21.14 -6.83 -7.36
CA LEU A 597 -22.50 -6.54 -6.88
C LEU A 597 -23.06 -7.66 -6.00
N THR A 598 -24.11 -7.32 -5.25
CA THR A 598 -25.00 -8.25 -4.55
C THR A 598 -26.41 -7.69 -4.49
N ILE A 599 -27.38 -8.52 -4.08
CA ILE A 599 -28.78 -8.14 -3.87
C ILE A 599 -29.24 -8.47 -2.46
N ARG A 600 -30.34 -7.86 -2.03
CA ARG A 600 -31.02 -8.22 -0.79
C ARG A 600 -31.39 -9.72 -0.79
N GLY A 601 -31.15 -10.39 0.33
CA GLY A 601 -31.49 -11.81 0.50
C GLY A 601 -30.44 -12.78 -0.07
N HIS A 602 -29.35 -12.27 -0.65
CA HIS A 602 -28.18 -13.07 -1.04
C HIS A 602 -27.01 -12.87 -0.06
N ILE A 603 -25.84 -13.41 -0.37
CA ILE A 603 -24.63 -13.26 0.44
C ILE A 603 -24.24 -11.79 0.64
N LEU A 604 -23.63 -11.51 1.80
CA LEU A 604 -23.11 -10.20 2.18
C LEU A 604 -21.71 -9.92 1.59
N GLY A 605 -21.55 -10.26 0.31
CA GLY A 605 -20.30 -10.15 -0.45
C GLY A 605 -20.60 -10.07 -1.94
N LYS A 606 -19.57 -9.80 -2.75
CA LYS A 606 -19.74 -9.73 -4.20
C LYS A 606 -19.84 -11.12 -4.79
N ASP A 607 -20.70 -11.28 -5.79
CA ASP A 607 -20.90 -12.56 -6.46
C ASP A 607 -21.04 -12.40 -7.97
N GLY A 608 -19.95 -12.65 -8.70
CA GLY A 608 -19.93 -12.62 -10.16
C GLY A 608 -20.71 -13.77 -10.80
N ILE A 609 -20.83 -14.91 -10.11
CA ILE A 609 -21.54 -16.10 -10.60
C ILE A 609 -23.05 -15.86 -10.53
N PHE A 610 -23.54 -15.41 -9.38
CA PHE A 610 -24.93 -15.00 -9.21
C PHE A 610 -25.30 -13.87 -10.19
N ALA A 611 -24.46 -12.83 -10.29
CA ALA A 611 -24.69 -11.73 -11.21
C ALA A 611 -24.80 -12.23 -12.67
N ALA A 612 -23.95 -13.18 -13.06
CA ALA A 612 -23.94 -13.75 -14.40
C ALA A 612 -25.22 -14.55 -14.68
N ALA A 613 -25.66 -15.38 -13.73
CA ALA A 613 -26.92 -16.09 -13.81
C ALA A 613 -28.12 -15.13 -13.90
N LEU A 614 -28.10 -14.03 -13.14
CA LEU A 614 -29.16 -13.01 -13.15
C LEU A 614 -29.22 -12.25 -14.48
N VAL A 615 -28.10 -11.96 -15.13
CA VAL A 615 -28.09 -11.35 -16.49
C VAL A 615 -28.70 -12.32 -17.50
N VAL A 616 -28.40 -13.62 -17.41
CA VAL A 616 -28.99 -14.65 -18.28
C VAL A 616 -30.49 -14.77 -18.04
N GLU A 617 -30.95 -14.72 -16.78
CA GLU A 617 -32.37 -14.67 -16.43
C GLU A 617 -33.06 -13.43 -17.00
N MET A 618 -32.46 -12.25 -16.85
CA MET A 618 -32.98 -10.99 -17.40
C MET A 618 -33.17 -11.11 -18.91
N ARG A 619 -32.18 -11.66 -19.61
CA ARG A 619 -32.23 -11.98 -21.04
C ARG A 619 -33.42 -12.87 -21.40
N ALA A 620 -33.60 -13.94 -20.62
CA ALA A 620 -34.65 -14.94 -20.85
C ALA A 620 -36.06 -14.40 -20.56
N ARG A 621 -36.25 -13.73 -19.42
CA ARG A 621 -37.54 -13.19 -18.97
C ARG A 621 -38.03 -12.04 -19.84
N THR A 622 -37.12 -11.17 -20.28
CA THR A 622 -37.50 -10.03 -21.12
C THR A 622 -37.62 -10.39 -22.59
N GLY A 623 -36.92 -11.43 -23.05
CA GLY A 623 -36.79 -11.76 -24.47
C GLY A 623 -36.07 -10.68 -25.29
N LYS A 624 -35.43 -9.71 -24.63
CA LYS A 624 -34.79 -8.55 -25.27
C LYS A 624 -33.27 -8.68 -25.34
N LYS A 625 -32.70 -8.03 -26.36
CA LYS A 625 -31.26 -7.88 -26.56
C LYS A 625 -30.65 -6.89 -25.55
N ILE A 626 -29.33 -6.96 -25.26
CA ILE A 626 -28.73 -6.19 -24.16
C ILE A 626 -28.59 -4.77 -24.69
N SER A 627 -28.19 -4.62 -25.95
CA SER A 627 -28.23 -3.37 -26.70
C SER A 627 -29.61 -2.67 -26.62
N GLN A 628 -30.70 -3.43 -26.78
CA GLN A 628 -32.08 -2.92 -26.70
C GLN A 628 -32.46 -2.47 -25.30
N LEU A 629 -32.14 -3.28 -24.27
CA LEU A 629 -32.40 -2.95 -22.88
C LEU A 629 -31.61 -1.69 -22.46
N ARG A 630 -30.33 -1.63 -22.82
CA ARG A 630 -29.45 -0.48 -22.57
C ARG A 630 -29.99 0.78 -23.23
N SER A 631 -30.40 0.70 -24.50
CA SER A 631 -31.01 1.85 -25.20
C SER A 631 -32.27 2.35 -24.49
N ALA A 632 -33.17 1.44 -24.10
CA ALA A 632 -34.40 1.79 -23.40
C ALA A 632 -34.13 2.45 -22.04
N LEU A 633 -33.07 2.02 -21.35
CA LEU A 633 -32.64 2.65 -20.11
C LEU A 633 -32.06 4.04 -20.33
N TYR A 634 -31.27 4.27 -21.38
CA TYR A 634 -30.82 5.61 -21.71
C TYR A 634 -31.95 6.55 -22.12
N ASP A 635 -33.00 6.04 -22.77
CA ASP A 635 -34.22 6.83 -23.01
C ASP A 635 -34.91 7.23 -21.70
N LEU A 636 -34.81 6.38 -20.66
CA LEU A 636 -35.32 6.66 -19.34
C LEU A 636 -34.40 7.64 -18.58
N THR A 637 -33.13 7.31 -18.36
CA THR A 637 -32.23 8.06 -17.47
C THR A 637 -31.53 9.25 -18.13
N GLY A 638 -31.65 9.39 -19.45
CA GLY A 638 -30.66 10.11 -20.24
C GLY A 638 -29.32 9.36 -20.23
N ARG A 639 -28.28 10.02 -20.72
CA ARG A 639 -26.93 9.45 -20.82
C ARG A 639 -25.93 10.28 -20.05
N LEU A 640 -24.97 9.59 -19.43
CA LEU A 640 -23.74 10.13 -18.92
C LEU A 640 -22.57 9.41 -19.59
N TYR A 641 -21.44 10.07 -19.68
CA TYR A 641 -20.21 9.62 -20.30
C TYR A 641 -19.11 9.68 -19.26
N ASP A 642 -18.56 8.52 -18.90
CA ASP A 642 -17.48 8.41 -17.93
C ASP A 642 -16.11 8.23 -18.61
N LEU A 643 -15.08 8.75 -17.95
CA LEU A 643 -13.68 8.56 -18.27
C LEU A 643 -12.93 8.26 -16.97
N GLU A 644 -12.08 7.24 -16.99
CA GLU A 644 -11.16 6.92 -15.90
C GLU A 644 -9.73 6.92 -16.43
N GLU A 645 -8.83 7.58 -15.70
CA GLU A 645 -7.40 7.54 -15.95
C GLU A 645 -6.63 7.24 -14.66
N THR A 646 -5.60 6.42 -14.79
CA THR A 646 -4.76 6.00 -13.66
C THR A 646 -3.33 6.45 -13.89
N PHE A 647 -2.78 7.16 -12.91
CA PHE A 647 -1.40 7.67 -12.91
C PHE A 647 -0.57 6.96 -11.84
N PRO A 648 0.71 6.67 -12.09
CA PRO A 648 1.63 6.33 -11.00
C PRO A 648 1.63 7.45 -9.96
N ALA A 649 1.27 7.13 -8.72
CA ALA A 649 1.28 8.12 -7.64
C ALA A 649 2.71 8.24 -7.10
N THR A 650 3.37 9.35 -7.41
CA THR A 650 4.65 9.66 -6.78
C THR A 650 4.43 10.06 -5.31
N PRO A 651 5.42 9.83 -4.43
CA PRO A 651 5.36 10.35 -3.08
C PRO A 651 5.12 11.87 -3.01
N GLU A 652 5.69 12.63 -3.95
CA GLU A 652 5.50 14.06 -4.06
C GLU A 652 4.04 14.42 -4.35
N MET A 653 3.37 13.70 -5.26
CA MET A 653 1.94 13.92 -5.55
C MET A 653 1.07 13.74 -4.31
N ARG A 654 1.38 12.75 -3.46
CA ARG A 654 0.62 12.48 -2.21
C ARG A 654 0.74 13.62 -1.19
N ILE A 655 1.71 14.52 -1.34
CA ILE A 655 1.88 15.72 -0.52
C ILE A 655 1.23 16.92 -1.22
N VAL A 656 1.61 17.15 -2.48
CA VAL A 656 1.29 18.38 -3.20
C VAL A 656 -0.19 18.44 -3.58
N VAL A 657 -0.77 17.35 -4.07
CA VAL A 657 -2.16 17.34 -4.55
C VAL A 657 -3.16 17.63 -3.42
N PRO A 658 -3.11 16.93 -2.26
CA PRO A 658 -4.00 17.26 -1.14
C PRO A 658 -3.78 18.67 -0.59
N ARG A 659 -2.53 19.16 -0.56
CA ARG A 659 -2.23 20.52 -0.11
C ARG A 659 -2.86 21.56 -1.04
N LYS A 660 -2.71 21.42 -2.37
CA LYS A 660 -3.34 22.31 -3.35
C LYS A 660 -4.86 22.36 -3.20
N LEU A 661 -5.48 21.20 -3.03
CA LEU A 661 -6.94 21.10 -2.84
C LEU A 661 -7.43 21.81 -1.57
N ARG A 662 -6.63 21.82 -0.49
CA ARG A 662 -6.94 22.55 0.74
C ARG A 662 -6.70 24.06 0.62
N ASP A 663 -5.55 24.44 0.04
CA ASP A 663 -5.11 25.83 -0.02
C ASP A 663 -5.94 26.65 -1.05
N ALA A 664 -6.47 26.00 -2.08
CA ALA A 664 -7.35 26.60 -3.08
C ALA A 664 -8.49 25.65 -3.46
N PRO A 665 -9.59 25.60 -2.68
CA PRO A 665 -10.75 24.76 -3.00
C PRO A 665 -11.30 25.07 -4.39
N CYS A 666 -11.52 24.02 -5.18
CA CYS A 666 -11.94 24.16 -6.56
C CYS A 666 -13.40 24.62 -6.63
N THR A 667 -13.62 25.92 -6.89
CA THR A 667 -14.96 26.46 -7.13
C THR A 667 -15.45 26.22 -8.56
N HIS A 668 -14.53 25.93 -9.48
CA HIS A 668 -14.79 25.63 -10.89
C HIS A 668 -13.84 24.55 -11.43
N ILE A 669 -14.31 23.79 -12.42
CA ILE A 669 -13.48 22.93 -13.29
C ILE A 669 -13.65 23.46 -14.71
N GLY A 670 -12.63 24.13 -15.23
CA GLY A 670 -12.76 24.88 -16.49
C GLY A 670 -13.91 25.91 -16.41
N PRO A 671 -14.86 25.92 -17.35
CA PRO A 671 -16.01 26.84 -17.32
C PRO A 671 -17.14 26.39 -16.38
N TYR A 672 -17.03 25.23 -15.74
CA TYR A 672 -18.14 24.61 -15.01
C TYR A 672 -18.07 24.89 -13.50
N PRO A 673 -19.13 25.43 -12.88
CA PRO A 673 -19.16 25.67 -11.44
C PRO A 673 -19.27 24.35 -10.65
N VAL A 674 -18.55 24.29 -9.54
CA VAL A 674 -18.63 23.18 -8.57
C VAL A 674 -19.71 23.51 -7.54
N VAL A 675 -20.74 22.67 -7.45
CA VAL A 675 -21.89 22.86 -6.54
C VAL A 675 -21.66 22.26 -5.16
N ARG A 676 -20.82 21.22 -5.07
CA ARG A 676 -20.49 20.54 -3.81
C ARG A 676 -19.12 19.88 -3.92
N ILE A 677 -18.41 19.82 -2.80
CA ILE A 677 -17.16 19.05 -2.66
C ILE A 677 -17.37 17.99 -1.57
N SER A 678 -16.94 16.76 -1.82
CA SER A 678 -16.86 15.70 -0.83
C SER A 678 -15.42 15.24 -0.66
N HIS A 679 -14.99 15.10 0.60
CA HIS A 679 -13.71 14.53 0.98
C HIS A 679 -13.84 13.13 1.61
N MET A 680 -14.96 12.44 1.33
CA MET A 680 -15.30 11.16 1.94
C MET A 680 -14.25 10.08 1.67
N ASP A 681 -13.78 9.95 0.43
CA ASP A 681 -12.66 9.09 0.03
C ASP A 681 -12.06 9.61 -1.29
N GLY A 682 -10.94 10.33 -1.17
CA GLY A 682 -10.46 11.24 -2.20
C GLY A 682 -11.18 12.59 -2.18
N THR A 683 -11.12 13.34 -3.27
CA THR A 683 -11.84 14.60 -3.45
C THR A 683 -12.76 14.48 -4.65
N LYS A 684 -14.07 14.43 -4.38
CA LYS A 684 -15.13 14.43 -5.41
C LYS A 684 -15.73 15.83 -5.54
N LEU A 685 -15.72 16.35 -6.75
CA LEU A 685 -16.28 17.64 -7.14
C LEU A 685 -17.58 17.37 -7.90
N TYR A 686 -18.70 17.81 -7.35
CA TYR A 686 -20.03 17.68 -7.96
C TYR A 686 -20.35 18.96 -8.71
N LEU A 687 -20.94 18.81 -9.90
CA LEU A 687 -21.36 19.91 -10.77
C LEU A 687 -22.85 19.74 -11.08
N GLU A 688 -23.44 20.73 -11.75
CA GLU A 688 -24.84 20.68 -12.20
C GLU A 688 -25.09 19.50 -13.16
N ASN A 689 -26.35 19.09 -13.31
CA ASN A 689 -26.80 17.96 -14.15
C ASN A 689 -26.16 16.60 -13.83
N ASP A 690 -25.90 16.34 -12.55
CA ASP A 690 -25.30 15.09 -12.05
C ASP A 690 -23.89 14.80 -12.63
N ASN A 691 -23.22 15.85 -13.12
CA ASN A 691 -21.85 15.75 -13.60
C ASN A 691 -20.89 15.74 -12.40
N TRP A 692 -19.79 15.00 -12.47
CA TRP A 692 -18.82 14.97 -11.38
C TRP A 692 -17.40 14.65 -11.85
N ALA A 693 -16.44 14.99 -10.98
CA ALA A 693 -15.02 14.70 -11.15
C ALA A 693 -14.44 14.21 -9.82
N LEU A 694 -13.49 13.28 -9.84
CA LEU A 694 -12.91 12.63 -8.67
C LEU A 694 -11.40 12.53 -8.81
N LEU A 695 -10.67 12.94 -7.77
CA LEU A 695 -9.27 12.61 -7.56
C LEU A 695 -9.14 11.69 -6.35
N ARG A 696 -8.60 10.48 -6.54
CA ARG A 696 -8.47 9.51 -5.46
C ARG A 696 -7.18 8.72 -5.54
N PHE A 697 -6.35 8.80 -4.50
CA PHE A 697 -5.22 7.89 -4.36
C PHE A 697 -5.71 6.48 -4.02
N SER A 698 -5.21 5.47 -4.73
CA SER A 698 -5.50 4.08 -4.39
C SER A 698 -4.89 3.72 -3.03
N GLY A 699 -5.65 2.95 -2.24
CA GLY A 699 -5.20 2.41 -0.95
C GLY A 699 -4.41 1.10 -1.09
N THR A 700 -4.60 0.37 -2.19
CA THR A 700 -3.95 -0.94 -2.42
C THR A 700 -2.82 -0.89 -3.44
N GLU A 701 -2.81 0.14 -4.30
CA GLU A 701 -1.85 0.30 -5.39
C GLU A 701 -1.21 1.69 -5.31
N PRO A 702 0.05 1.87 -5.74
CA PRO A 702 0.73 3.16 -5.74
C PRO A 702 0.28 4.02 -6.93
N VAL A 703 -1.03 4.26 -7.06
CA VAL A 703 -1.63 5.00 -8.18
C VAL A 703 -2.60 6.10 -7.71
N LEU A 704 -2.76 7.13 -8.53
CA LEU A 704 -3.78 8.17 -8.43
C LEU A 704 -4.80 7.92 -9.54
N ARG A 705 -6.07 7.74 -9.16
CA ARG A 705 -7.19 7.56 -10.07
C ARG A 705 -7.91 8.89 -10.25
N LEU A 706 -8.07 9.28 -11.50
CA LEU A 706 -8.88 10.41 -11.92
C LEU A 706 -10.12 9.83 -12.61
N VAL A 707 -11.30 10.26 -12.19
CA VAL A 707 -12.56 9.85 -12.82
C VAL A 707 -13.40 11.08 -13.10
N ALA A 708 -14.00 11.16 -14.27
CA ALA A 708 -14.95 12.20 -14.61
C ALA A 708 -16.17 11.57 -15.28
N GLU A 709 -17.35 12.06 -14.95
CA GLU A 709 -18.61 11.67 -15.60
C GLU A 709 -19.39 12.92 -15.96
N ALA A 710 -19.88 12.98 -17.20
CA ALA A 710 -20.65 14.13 -17.67
C ALA A 710 -21.78 13.79 -18.66
N ASP A 711 -22.72 14.72 -18.81
CA ASP A 711 -23.85 14.71 -19.75
C ASP A 711 -23.47 14.79 -21.24
N SER A 712 -22.18 14.98 -21.54
CA SER A 712 -21.62 14.92 -22.89
C SER A 712 -20.19 14.39 -22.88
N ALA A 713 -19.79 13.73 -23.96
CA ALA A 713 -18.43 13.21 -24.12
C ALA A 713 -17.38 14.34 -24.17
N GLU A 714 -17.74 15.50 -24.72
CA GLU A 714 -16.92 16.71 -24.75
C GLU A 714 -16.66 17.21 -23.32
N LYS A 715 -17.71 17.38 -22.52
CA LYS A 715 -17.58 17.83 -21.13
C LYS A 715 -16.77 16.86 -20.29
N ALA A 716 -17.00 15.55 -20.42
CA ALA A 716 -16.22 14.54 -19.71
C ALA A 716 -14.72 14.66 -20.01
N ARG A 717 -14.35 14.88 -21.29
CA ARG A 717 -12.97 15.13 -21.71
C ARG A 717 -12.40 16.43 -21.12
N GLU A 718 -13.17 17.51 -21.11
CA GLU A 718 -12.74 18.78 -20.51
C GLU A 718 -12.52 18.68 -19.00
N LEU A 719 -13.41 17.98 -18.28
CA LEU A 719 -13.25 17.70 -16.86
C LEU A 719 -11.97 16.87 -16.61
N MET A 720 -11.76 15.81 -17.38
CA MET A 720 -10.58 14.95 -17.26
C MET A 720 -9.28 15.71 -17.54
N GLU A 721 -9.24 16.52 -18.60
CA GLU A 721 -8.06 17.32 -18.94
C GLU A 721 -7.76 18.37 -17.86
N TRP A 722 -8.78 19.00 -17.28
CA TRP A 722 -8.58 19.89 -16.15
C TRP A 722 -8.00 19.15 -14.93
N LEU A 723 -8.51 17.95 -14.60
CA LEU A 723 -7.98 17.14 -13.50
C LEU A 723 -6.49 16.80 -13.73
N LYS A 724 -6.13 16.41 -14.96
CA LYS A 724 -4.75 16.14 -15.36
C LYS A 724 -3.86 17.36 -15.15
N GLN A 725 -4.28 18.51 -15.66
CA GLN A 725 -3.54 19.76 -15.53
C GLN A 725 -3.40 20.17 -14.06
N PHE A 726 -4.45 19.99 -13.25
CA PHE A 726 -4.41 20.29 -11.81
C PHE A 726 -3.34 19.46 -11.09
N VAL A 727 -3.27 18.16 -11.40
CA VAL A 727 -2.26 17.25 -10.85
C VAL A 727 -0.85 17.60 -11.35
N ILE A 728 -0.69 17.88 -12.65
CA ILE A 728 0.61 18.15 -13.29
C ILE A 728 1.18 19.54 -12.95
N ALA A 729 0.34 20.57 -12.76
CA ALA A 729 0.76 21.98 -12.58
C ALA A 729 1.43 22.25 -11.22
N GLY A 730 2.20 21.32 -10.69
CA GLY A 730 2.99 21.41 -9.46
C GLY A 730 3.59 20.08 -9.01
N SER A 731 3.58 19.06 -9.87
CA SER A 731 4.44 17.87 -9.73
C SER A 731 5.87 18.19 -10.16
#